data_AF-A0A6J4I9N1-F1
#
_entry.id   AF-A0A6J4I9N1-F1
#
_cell.length_a   1.000
_cell.length_b   1.000
_cell.length_c   1.000
_cell.angle_alpha   90.00
_cell.angle_beta   90.00
_cell.angle_gamma   90.00
#
_symmetry.space_group_name_H-M   'P 1'
#
loop_
_entity.id
_entity.type
_entity.pdbx_description
1 polymer ?
#
loop_
_entity_poly.entity_id
_entity_poly.type
_entity_poly.pdbx_seq_one_letter_code
_entity_poly.pdbx_strand_id
1 'polypeptide(L)'
;MRFPSPSVARRTFVALLAGCALSASAQITTAPKHGIRENDPRLHALTNARVVTAPGKVIEKGAVVIRDGVIVDVGPSVKIPPDARVWDLTGKTIYAGFIDSYSRIGLPDTLKPEPLRSDVDQDNPEAKPKDVPREAVKGMHAWNPRVTPERNAADYLKVDKKAAGKLRDLGFTSALVVPGRGIFRGSSALINLQDADINRMVVSPSVAQHIALDFDRSDDGGYPNSLMGAIALVRQNFLDAGWYQAAQDAYAKKPATTERPEANASLAALAEHARRKQPAVFEAEDELDLLRVLKIADEFKLRPLLLGNGYEYRVRKALAEKKAPVILPLEFPKVPEIERPEQAVEYQLDELQHWDRAPSNPARLAEAGIPIAFTTEKLEKADKEFWSRIRLVVRRGLNKDAALAALTTTPAEMFGAADRMGTVAPGRVANLVIASGDLFSEEAKVLTTWVDGFYYDSDLADDHDLRGTWEVTVDGKTLPLIAEGEPDKLDAKLGGEKVGFSATADAVLLVAPARLLGGGEGGVRLSGRLAGDTVSGTGDAPAGATVRWSARRTAPHVAKKPDDKPTPGDRPLDFPETYPAGAFGRVAPPELPRAVLVQGATVWTSAAQGTLQNADVLVTDGKISAVGPGLKAPAGASVIDAKGAHVTPGIIDCHSHTAISKGVNESSHAVTCEVRIADVIDATDIDLYRQLGGGVTAANILHGSANPIGGQNQVIKFRWGGLPEELKLTEAAPGVKFALGENVKQSNRGHRSTRYPQTRMGVEQLIRDRFRAAQEYDAAMKKKDGLPPRRDLQLEALSEMLGNKRLIHCHSYRLDEIHSFLKVTGEFGVKPATLQHILEGYKVADEIAKAGVGASSFADWWAYKWEAFDAIPDNATIMHEQRVLTSINSDSADLARRLNTEAAKMTKYGGMSPDEALKLVTLYPAQQLRVDAKVGSLEPGKDADFVIWNGHPLSNYTRVNQTWIDGRKYFDRADDMEARKSFAAQREALVQKALAERVKELGKPKDDDSKKDTQGDKDAAPKPPGSVYDSGGDRDTCSEHEHAE
;
A
#
# COMPACT_ATOMS: atom_id res chain seq x y z
N MET A 1 -40.25 -30.12 -77.87
CA MET A 1 -41.36 -29.36 -78.46
C MET A 1 -41.63 -28.13 -77.61
N ARG A 2 -41.62 -26.95 -78.26
CA ARG A 2 -42.25 -25.66 -77.93
C ARG A 2 -42.16 -25.07 -76.51
N PHE A 3 -41.43 -23.95 -76.42
CA PHE A 3 -41.64 -22.83 -75.48
C PHE A 3 -43.05 -22.22 -75.63
N PRO A 4 -43.62 -21.59 -74.58
CA PRO A 4 -43.41 -20.15 -74.39
C PRO A 4 -43.38 -19.63 -72.93
N SER A 5 -42.79 -18.44 -72.78
CA SER A 5 -43.05 -17.39 -71.77
C SER A 5 -43.46 -16.13 -72.58
N PRO A 6 -43.97 -14.98 -72.03
CA PRO A 6 -44.38 -14.58 -70.67
C PRO A 6 -45.78 -13.90 -70.59
N SER A 7 -46.28 -13.60 -69.39
CA SER A 7 -46.65 -12.23 -68.94
C SER A 7 -47.78 -12.14 -67.91
N VAL A 8 -47.43 -11.53 -66.76
CA VAL A 8 -48.17 -10.51 -65.99
C VAL A 8 -49.56 -10.87 -65.45
N ALA A 9 -49.64 -11.07 -64.12
CA ALA A 9 -50.26 -10.10 -63.20
C ALA A 9 -50.48 -10.66 -61.78
N ARG A 10 -50.03 -9.86 -60.80
CA ARG A 10 -50.67 -9.60 -59.49
C ARG A 10 -50.62 -10.73 -58.45
N ARG A 11 -49.70 -10.59 -57.50
CA ARG A 11 -49.96 -10.01 -56.16
C ARG A 11 -50.91 -10.86 -55.31
N THR A 12 -50.40 -11.94 -54.67
CA THR A 12 -50.85 -12.42 -53.33
C THR A 12 -50.13 -13.72 -52.90
N PHE A 13 -48.79 -13.81 -52.94
CA PHE A 13 -48.13 -15.02 -52.38
C PHE A 13 -46.69 -14.77 -51.89
N VAL A 14 -46.46 -13.70 -51.12
CA VAL A 14 -45.18 -13.48 -50.37
C VAL A 14 -45.43 -13.09 -48.89
N ALA A 15 -46.66 -13.23 -48.39
CA ALA A 15 -47.02 -12.81 -47.02
C ALA A 15 -47.21 -13.96 -46.01
N LEU A 16 -46.60 -15.13 -46.24
CA LEU A 16 -46.78 -16.29 -45.34
C LEU A 16 -45.51 -17.15 -45.13
N LEU A 17 -44.33 -16.53 -45.17
CA LEU A 17 -43.05 -17.18 -44.79
C LEU A 17 -42.16 -16.30 -43.89
N ALA A 18 -42.71 -15.23 -43.30
CA ALA A 18 -42.03 -14.37 -42.33
C ALA A 18 -42.58 -14.54 -40.89
N GLY A 19 -43.24 -15.67 -40.62
CA GLY A 19 -43.90 -15.96 -39.34
C GLY A 19 -43.56 -17.36 -38.85
N CYS A 20 -42.28 -17.70 -38.75
CA CYS A 20 -41.75 -18.83 -37.98
C CYS A 20 -40.21 -18.80 -37.97
N ALA A 21 -39.60 -17.66 -37.66
CA ALA A 21 -38.30 -17.69 -37.00
C ALA A 21 -38.59 -17.94 -35.50
N LEU A 22 -38.96 -19.18 -35.18
CA LEU A 22 -38.77 -19.70 -33.84
C LEU A 22 -37.28 -19.57 -33.56
N SER A 23 -36.90 -18.55 -32.79
CA SER A 23 -35.56 -18.40 -32.25
C SER A 23 -35.25 -19.64 -31.42
N ALA A 24 -34.66 -20.63 -32.06
CA ALA A 24 -34.07 -21.79 -31.42
C ALA A 24 -32.83 -21.33 -30.65
N SER A 25 -33.05 -20.82 -29.44
CA SER A 25 -31.99 -20.50 -28.46
C SER A 25 -32.26 -21.25 -27.16
N ALA A 26 -32.36 -22.58 -27.26
CA ALA A 26 -32.67 -23.47 -26.12
C ALA A 26 -31.47 -24.33 -25.66
N GLN A 27 -30.26 -24.06 -26.14
CA GLN A 27 -29.02 -24.68 -25.65
C GLN A 27 -28.03 -23.58 -25.23
N ILE A 28 -28.21 -23.05 -24.03
CA ILE A 28 -27.29 -22.05 -23.43
C ILE A 28 -26.23 -22.75 -22.55
N THR A 29 -26.52 -23.98 -22.12
CA THR A 29 -25.61 -24.80 -21.32
C THR A 29 -25.18 -26.03 -22.10
N THR A 30 -23.91 -26.42 -21.98
CA THR A 30 -23.38 -27.69 -22.50
C THR A 30 -23.80 -28.88 -21.65
N ALA A 31 -24.13 -28.65 -20.37
CA ALA A 31 -24.65 -29.66 -19.48
C ALA A 31 -26.10 -30.05 -19.87
N PRO A 32 -26.42 -31.36 -19.92
CA PRO A 32 -27.78 -31.82 -20.14
C PRO A 32 -28.67 -31.43 -18.94
N LYS A 33 -29.79 -30.75 -19.20
CA LYS A 33 -30.79 -30.50 -18.16
C LYS A 33 -31.51 -31.81 -17.83
N HIS A 34 -31.32 -32.30 -16.60
CA HIS A 34 -32.12 -33.38 -16.02
C HIS A 34 -33.30 -32.75 -15.25
N GLY A 35 -34.54 -32.94 -15.72
CA GLY A 35 -35.75 -32.38 -15.11
C GLY A 35 -36.57 -31.45 -16.02
N ILE A 36 -37.52 -30.72 -15.44
CA ILE A 36 -38.39 -29.78 -16.14
C ILE A 36 -37.58 -28.56 -16.58
N ARG A 37 -37.76 -28.12 -17.83
CA ARG A 37 -37.13 -26.90 -18.34
C ARG A 37 -37.95 -25.69 -17.91
N GLU A 38 -37.38 -24.84 -17.08
CA GLU A 38 -37.92 -23.52 -16.79
C GLU A 38 -37.70 -22.59 -18.01
N ASN A 39 -38.78 -21.94 -18.44
CA ASN A 39 -38.83 -20.96 -19.52
C ASN A 39 -39.45 -19.68 -18.95
N ASP A 40 -38.73 -19.00 -18.06
CA ASP A 40 -39.18 -17.69 -17.59
C ASP A 40 -39.22 -16.69 -18.76
N PRO A 41 -40.17 -15.75 -18.77
CA PRO A 41 -40.20 -14.69 -19.77
C PRO A 41 -38.88 -13.92 -19.73
N ARG A 42 -38.07 -14.04 -20.79
CA ARG A 42 -36.76 -13.36 -20.90
C ARG A 42 -36.86 -11.98 -21.56
N LEU A 43 -38.06 -11.43 -21.63
CA LEU A 43 -38.34 -10.10 -22.17
C LEU A 43 -38.99 -9.25 -21.10
N HIS A 44 -38.30 -8.21 -20.66
CA HIS A 44 -38.75 -7.30 -19.61
C HIS A 44 -38.70 -5.86 -20.10
N ALA A 45 -39.60 -5.03 -19.58
CA ALA A 45 -39.56 -3.59 -19.75
C ALA A 45 -39.64 -2.93 -18.37
N LEU A 46 -38.56 -2.29 -17.94
CA LEU A 46 -38.48 -1.47 -16.74
C LEU A 46 -38.92 -0.05 -17.13
N THR A 47 -39.98 0.49 -16.54
CA THR A 47 -40.64 1.72 -17.04
C THR A 47 -40.82 2.76 -15.94
N ASN A 48 -40.97 4.04 -16.32
CA ASN A 48 -41.19 5.19 -15.44
C ASN A 48 -40.11 5.46 -14.38
N ALA A 49 -38.93 4.85 -14.48
CA ALA A 49 -37.82 5.11 -13.58
C ALA A 49 -36.97 6.30 -14.04
N ARG A 50 -36.23 6.86 -13.08
CA ARG A 50 -35.05 7.67 -13.37
C ARG A 50 -33.90 6.75 -13.77
N VAL A 51 -33.29 6.92 -14.93
CA VAL A 51 -32.24 6.01 -15.45
C VAL A 51 -30.90 6.74 -15.54
N VAL A 52 -29.92 6.31 -14.75
CA VAL A 52 -28.54 6.78 -14.83
C VAL A 52 -27.78 5.87 -15.82
N THR A 53 -27.65 6.34 -17.05
CA THR A 53 -27.10 5.55 -18.16
C THR A 53 -25.58 5.40 -18.08
N ALA A 54 -24.91 6.41 -17.54
CA ALA A 54 -23.50 6.47 -17.22
C ALA A 54 -23.30 7.59 -16.18
N PRO A 55 -22.14 7.67 -15.51
CA PRO A 55 -21.79 8.83 -14.68
C PRO A 55 -22.06 10.16 -15.40
N GLY A 56 -22.78 11.07 -14.75
CA GLY A 56 -23.18 12.38 -15.30
C GLY A 56 -24.29 12.35 -16.38
N LYS A 57 -24.83 11.18 -16.76
CA LYS A 57 -25.84 11.04 -17.83
C LYS A 57 -27.13 10.41 -17.33
N VAL A 58 -28.17 11.23 -17.22
CA VAL A 58 -29.45 10.86 -16.59
C VAL A 58 -30.62 11.04 -17.54
N ILE A 59 -31.55 10.08 -17.54
CA ILE A 59 -32.89 10.18 -18.11
C ILE A 59 -33.87 10.26 -16.93
N GLU A 60 -34.45 11.42 -16.68
CA GLU A 60 -35.28 11.65 -15.47
C GLU A 60 -36.55 10.79 -15.43
N LYS A 61 -37.11 10.45 -16.60
CA LYS A 61 -38.20 9.49 -16.74
C LYS A 61 -37.98 8.68 -18.01
N GLY A 62 -37.59 7.43 -17.85
CA GLY A 62 -37.22 6.56 -18.96
C GLY A 62 -37.69 5.12 -18.79
N ALA A 63 -37.36 4.33 -19.80
CA ALA A 63 -37.56 2.88 -19.78
C ALA A 63 -36.32 2.15 -20.29
N VAL A 64 -36.13 0.92 -19.82
CA VAL A 64 -35.07 -0.02 -20.22
C VAL A 64 -35.74 -1.31 -20.65
N VAL A 65 -35.50 -1.76 -21.88
CA VAL A 65 -36.01 -3.04 -22.39
C VAL A 65 -34.89 -4.05 -22.41
N ILE A 66 -35.13 -5.20 -21.76
CA ILE A 66 -34.20 -6.31 -21.62
C ILE A 66 -34.75 -7.49 -22.40
N ARG A 67 -33.96 -8.07 -23.29
CA ARG A 67 -34.28 -9.30 -24.02
C ARG A 67 -33.13 -10.28 -23.88
N ASP A 68 -33.42 -11.49 -23.41
CA ASP A 68 -32.46 -12.59 -23.27
C ASP A 68 -31.20 -12.21 -22.48
N GLY A 69 -31.38 -11.40 -21.43
CA GLY A 69 -30.28 -10.95 -20.56
C GLY A 69 -29.51 -9.74 -21.09
N VAL A 70 -29.90 -9.17 -22.24
CA VAL A 70 -29.23 -8.03 -22.89
C VAL A 70 -30.17 -6.82 -22.93
N ILE A 71 -29.64 -5.64 -22.67
CA ILE A 71 -30.35 -4.38 -22.86
C ILE A 71 -30.48 -4.14 -24.36
N VAL A 72 -31.71 -4.07 -24.88
CA VAL A 72 -31.96 -3.86 -26.31
C VAL A 72 -32.38 -2.43 -26.64
N ASP A 73 -32.94 -1.70 -25.67
CA ASP A 73 -33.31 -0.29 -25.84
C ASP A 73 -33.35 0.43 -24.48
N VAL A 74 -33.01 1.72 -24.48
CA VAL A 74 -33.06 2.60 -23.30
C VAL A 74 -33.30 4.04 -23.74
N GLY A 75 -34.23 4.73 -23.10
CA GLY A 75 -34.59 6.09 -23.51
C GLY A 75 -35.78 6.68 -22.77
N PRO A 76 -36.07 7.97 -22.97
CA PRO A 76 -37.26 8.64 -22.43
C PRO A 76 -38.56 8.18 -23.11
N SER A 77 -38.48 7.55 -24.29
CA SER A 77 -39.63 7.12 -25.08
C SER A 77 -39.29 5.84 -25.85
N VAL A 78 -39.22 4.72 -25.11
CA VAL A 78 -38.94 3.38 -25.65
C VAL A 78 -40.24 2.67 -26.03
N LYS A 79 -40.26 1.98 -27.17
CA LYS A 79 -41.41 1.16 -27.56
C LYS A 79 -41.40 -0.15 -26.78
N ILE A 80 -42.31 -0.29 -25.83
CA ILE A 80 -42.47 -1.50 -25.02
C ILE A 80 -43.03 -2.63 -25.91
N PRO A 81 -42.32 -3.76 -26.04
CA PRO A 81 -42.85 -4.93 -26.76
C PRO A 81 -44.12 -5.47 -26.07
N PRO A 82 -45.17 -5.85 -26.81
CA PRO A 82 -46.43 -6.34 -26.21
C PRO A 82 -46.29 -7.61 -25.37
N ASP A 83 -45.25 -8.39 -25.63
CA ASP A 83 -44.89 -9.64 -24.96
C ASP A 83 -43.91 -9.44 -23.78
N ALA A 84 -43.50 -8.20 -23.50
CA ALA A 84 -42.60 -7.89 -22.39
C ALA A 84 -43.36 -7.94 -21.05
N ARG A 85 -42.74 -8.54 -20.03
CA ARG A 85 -43.17 -8.32 -18.64
C ARG A 85 -42.80 -6.89 -18.25
N VAL A 86 -43.82 -6.07 -18.02
CA VAL A 86 -43.65 -4.66 -17.64
C VAL A 86 -43.50 -4.53 -16.14
N TRP A 87 -42.48 -3.77 -15.71
CA TRP A 87 -42.24 -3.38 -14.34
C TRP A 87 -42.38 -1.86 -14.26
N ASP A 88 -43.32 -1.38 -13.46
CA ASP A 88 -43.45 0.05 -13.17
C ASP A 88 -42.53 0.41 -12.01
N LEU A 89 -41.53 1.25 -12.31
CA LEU A 89 -40.50 1.69 -11.38
C LEU A 89 -40.64 3.20 -11.07
N THR A 90 -41.88 3.71 -11.11
CA THR A 90 -42.19 5.10 -10.73
C THR A 90 -41.56 5.44 -9.37
N GLY A 91 -40.81 6.54 -9.34
CA GLY A 91 -40.11 7.02 -8.14
C GLY A 91 -38.82 6.27 -7.79
N LYS A 92 -38.41 5.27 -8.59
CA LYS A 92 -37.17 4.50 -8.39
C LYS A 92 -36.08 4.93 -9.37
N THR A 93 -34.83 4.61 -9.06
CA THR A 93 -33.67 4.89 -9.91
C THR A 93 -33.02 3.61 -10.41
N ILE A 94 -32.69 3.55 -11.71
CA ILE A 94 -31.91 2.48 -12.34
C ILE A 94 -30.46 2.94 -12.52
N TYR A 95 -29.50 2.14 -12.06
CA TYR A 95 -28.08 2.29 -12.35
C TYR A 95 -27.56 1.05 -13.08
N ALA A 96 -26.39 1.17 -13.71
CA ALA A 96 -25.62 0.00 -14.11
C ALA A 96 -25.19 -0.79 -12.86
N GLY A 97 -25.14 -2.11 -12.98
CA GLY A 97 -24.67 -3.02 -11.94
C GLY A 97 -23.24 -2.70 -11.48
N PHE A 98 -22.99 -2.72 -10.17
CA PHE A 98 -21.67 -2.43 -9.63
C PHE A 98 -20.73 -3.62 -9.77
N ILE A 99 -19.43 -3.33 -9.81
CA ILE A 99 -18.35 -4.32 -9.91
C ILE A 99 -17.47 -4.22 -8.67
N ASP A 100 -17.41 -5.29 -7.86
CA ASP A 100 -16.45 -5.36 -6.77
C ASP A 100 -15.07 -5.65 -7.36
N SER A 101 -14.17 -4.69 -7.22
CA SER A 101 -12.91 -4.67 -7.98
C SER A 101 -11.85 -5.61 -7.43
N TYR A 102 -12.06 -6.16 -6.23
CA TYR A 102 -11.15 -7.11 -5.60
C TYR A 102 -11.93 -7.95 -4.58
N SER A 103 -12.12 -9.25 -4.83
CA SER A 103 -12.91 -10.09 -3.93
C SER A 103 -12.35 -11.50 -3.84
N ARG A 104 -12.68 -12.20 -2.76
CA ARG A 104 -12.32 -13.61 -2.53
C ARG A 104 -13.51 -14.53 -2.49
N ILE A 105 -14.68 -14.03 -2.92
CA ILE A 105 -15.92 -14.79 -2.93
C ILE A 105 -15.76 -16.11 -3.70
N GLY A 106 -16.29 -17.19 -3.12
CA GLY A 106 -16.29 -18.51 -3.75
C GLY A 106 -14.93 -19.23 -3.81
N LEU A 107 -13.85 -18.65 -3.27
CA LEU A 107 -12.55 -19.33 -3.17
C LEU A 107 -12.42 -20.17 -1.88
N PRO A 108 -11.71 -21.31 -1.93
CA PRO A 108 -11.41 -22.11 -0.74
C PRO A 108 -10.44 -21.39 0.21
N ASP A 109 -10.47 -21.76 1.50
CA ASP A 109 -9.59 -21.18 2.53
C ASP A 109 -8.09 -21.36 2.26
N THR A 110 -7.71 -22.38 1.48
CA THR A 110 -6.32 -22.61 1.05
C THR A 110 -5.78 -21.54 0.11
N LEU A 111 -6.66 -20.75 -0.52
CA LEU A 111 -6.31 -19.63 -1.40
C LEU A 111 -6.65 -18.26 -0.81
N LYS A 112 -7.13 -18.20 0.44
CA LYS A 112 -7.24 -16.95 1.20
C LYS A 112 -5.86 -16.54 1.73
N PRO A 113 -5.60 -15.24 1.96
CA PRO A 113 -4.33 -14.74 2.47
C PRO A 113 -3.84 -15.51 3.71
N GLU A 114 -2.52 -15.69 3.81
CA GLU A 114 -1.94 -16.09 5.09
C GLU A 114 -2.06 -14.90 6.05
N PRO A 115 -2.41 -15.12 7.34
CA PRO A 115 -2.25 -14.07 8.34
C PRO A 115 -0.78 -13.65 8.33
N LEU A 116 -0.50 -12.37 8.08
CA LEU A 116 0.86 -11.87 8.21
C LEU A 116 1.23 -11.93 9.69
N ARG A 117 2.46 -12.33 10.01
CA ARG A 117 2.92 -12.42 11.41
C ARG A 117 2.99 -11.03 12.10
N SER A 118 2.76 -9.94 11.38
CA SER A 118 2.49 -8.60 11.94
C SER A 118 1.19 -8.54 12.75
N ASP A 119 0.30 -9.52 12.60
CA ASP A 119 -0.92 -9.69 13.39
C ASP A 119 -0.66 -10.46 14.71
N VAL A 120 0.61 -10.68 15.07
CA VAL A 120 0.97 -11.20 16.39
C VAL A 120 0.74 -10.09 17.40
N ASP A 121 -0.23 -10.37 18.27
CA ASP A 121 -0.46 -9.65 19.52
C ASP A 121 0.87 -9.31 20.19
N GLN A 122 1.20 -8.01 20.30
CA GLN A 122 2.44 -7.57 20.94
C GLN A 122 2.48 -8.03 22.41
N ASP A 123 1.33 -8.33 23.01
CA ASP A 123 1.20 -8.85 24.37
C ASP A 123 1.42 -10.37 24.46
N ASN A 124 1.52 -11.09 23.33
CA ASN A 124 1.80 -12.53 23.31
C ASN A 124 2.65 -13.00 22.10
N PRO A 125 3.96 -12.70 22.09
CA PRO A 125 4.88 -13.09 21.02
C PRO A 125 5.08 -14.63 20.87
N GLU A 126 4.63 -15.44 21.84
CA GLU A 126 4.71 -16.90 21.79
C GLU A 126 3.53 -17.57 21.06
N ALA A 127 2.48 -16.81 20.72
CA ALA A 127 1.35 -17.32 19.96
C ALA A 127 1.79 -17.70 18.53
N LYS A 128 2.01 -19.00 18.28
CA LYS A 128 2.21 -19.50 16.91
C LYS A 128 0.96 -19.15 16.09
N PRO A 129 1.11 -18.55 14.89
CA PRO A 129 -0.01 -18.42 13.96
C PRO A 129 -0.68 -19.78 13.81
N LYS A 130 -2.01 -19.83 13.78
CA LYS A 130 -2.70 -21.07 13.43
C LYS A 130 -2.16 -21.52 12.08
N ASP A 131 -1.51 -22.68 12.03
CA ASP A 131 -1.01 -23.27 10.78
C ASP A 131 -2.17 -23.39 9.80
N VAL A 132 -2.35 -22.42 8.90
CA VAL A 132 -3.35 -22.52 7.86
C VAL A 132 -2.79 -23.47 6.81
N PRO A 133 -3.42 -24.63 6.55
CA PRO A 133 -2.86 -25.63 5.65
C PRO A 133 -2.47 -25.02 4.30
N ARG A 134 -1.20 -25.17 3.93
CA ARG A 134 -0.69 -24.78 2.61
C ARG A 134 -1.08 -25.87 1.60
N GLU A 135 -1.66 -25.46 0.48
CA GLU A 135 -1.84 -26.38 -0.63
C GLU A 135 -0.46 -26.69 -1.22
N ALA A 136 -0.05 -27.97 -1.17
CA ALA A 136 1.23 -28.39 -1.71
C ALA A 136 1.30 -28.06 -3.21
N VAL A 137 2.33 -27.34 -3.62
CA VAL A 137 2.61 -27.11 -5.04
C VAL A 137 3.02 -28.45 -5.65
N LYS A 138 2.24 -28.96 -6.61
CA LYS A 138 2.46 -30.26 -7.26
C LYS A 138 2.82 -30.06 -8.72
N GLY A 139 3.71 -30.90 -9.26
CA GLY A 139 4.02 -30.93 -10.69
C GLY A 139 5.15 -29.98 -11.13
N MET A 140 5.00 -29.37 -12.29
CA MET A 140 6.02 -28.53 -12.96
C MET A 140 5.95 -27.06 -12.50
N HIS A 141 6.52 -26.71 -11.35
CA HIS A 141 6.40 -25.37 -10.76
C HIS A 141 7.75 -24.67 -10.62
N ALA A 142 7.72 -23.35 -10.38
CA ALA A 142 8.90 -22.60 -9.97
C ALA A 142 9.52 -23.21 -8.70
N TRP A 143 10.85 -23.13 -8.58
CA TRP A 143 11.58 -23.65 -7.42
C TRP A 143 11.12 -23.02 -6.10
N ASN A 144 10.59 -21.80 -6.15
CA ASN A 144 10.07 -21.10 -4.99
C ASN A 144 8.54 -21.29 -4.90
N PRO A 145 8.01 -21.84 -3.78
CA PRO A 145 6.59 -22.14 -3.63
C PRO A 145 5.69 -20.90 -3.53
N ARG A 146 6.26 -19.69 -3.38
CA ARG A 146 5.52 -18.42 -3.39
C ARG A 146 5.31 -17.89 -4.82
N VAL A 147 5.85 -18.56 -5.83
CA VAL A 147 5.71 -18.18 -7.24
C VAL A 147 4.70 -19.14 -7.88
N THR A 148 3.43 -18.74 -7.92
CA THR A 148 2.34 -19.57 -8.46
C THR A 148 1.50 -18.85 -9.53
N PRO A 149 2.13 -18.24 -10.55
CA PRO A 149 1.44 -17.49 -11.60
C PRO A 149 0.52 -18.35 -12.47
N GLU A 150 0.74 -19.66 -12.53
CA GLU A 150 -0.11 -20.62 -13.24
C GLU A 150 -1.46 -20.86 -12.59
N ARG A 151 -1.64 -20.48 -11.31
CA ARG A 151 -2.94 -20.59 -10.63
C ARG A 151 -3.96 -19.67 -11.30
N ASN A 152 -5.15 -20.18 -11.53
CA ASN A 152 -6.26 -19.38 -12.04
C ASN A 152 -7.45 -19.48 -11.08
N ALA A 153 -7.94 -18.35 -10.58
CA ALA A 153 -9.10 -18.29 -9.70
C ALA A 153 -10.32 -19.07 -10.24
N ALA A 154 -10.54 -19.02 -11.56
CA ALA A 154 -11.68 -19.70 -12.20
C ALA A 154 -11.72 -21.22 -11.93
N ASP A 155 -10.56 -21.86 -11.75
CA ASP A 155 -10.44 -23.30 -11.55
C ASP A 155 -10.81 -23.73 -10.12
N TYR A 156 -10.90 -22.78 -9.17
CA TYR A 156 -11.15 -23.03 -7.75
C TYR A 156 -12.50 -22.51 -7.25
N LEU A 157 -13.27 -21.84 -8.11
CA LEU A 157 -14.54 -21.24 -7.74
C LEU A 157 -15.57 -22.27 -7.27
N LYS A 158 -16.25 -21.93 -6.19
CA LYS A 158 -17.44 -22.61 -5.67
C LYS A 158 -18.60 -21.64 -5.59
N VAL A 159 -19.81 -22.15 -5.81
CA VAL A 159 -21.03 -21.34 -5.69
C VAL A 159 -21.23 -20.96 -4.22
N ASP A 160 -21.11 -19.67 -3.91
CA ASP A 160 -21.44 -19.11 -2.60
C ASP A 160 -22.63 -18.14 -2.73
N LYS A 161 -23.84 -18.71 -2.75
CA LYS A 161 -25.09 -17.95 -2.92
C LYS A 161 -25.28 -16.91 -1.82
N LYS A 162 -24.83 -17.20 -0.59
CA LYS A 162 -25.02 -16.32 0.57
C LYS A 162 -24.13 -15.09 0.46
N ALA A 163 -22.84 -15.28 0.16
CA ALA A 163 -21.94 -14.16 -0.07
C ALA A 163 -22.35 -13.35 -1.31
N ALA A 164 -22.78 -14.02 -2.39
CA ALA A 164 -23.26 -13.34 -3.59
C ALA A 164 -24.52 -12.52 -3.31
N GLY A 165 -25.47 -13.05 -2.53
CA GLY A 165 -26.64 -12.32 -2.05
C GLY A 165 -26.28 -11.05 -1.30
N LYS A 166 -25.39 -11.13 -0.31
CA LYS A 166 -24.92 -9.95 0.45
C LYS A 166 -24.30 -8.86 -0.44
N LEU A 167 -23.51 -9.25 -1.44
CA LEU A 167 -22.92 -8.29 -2.38
C LEU A 167 -24.00 -7.69 -3.31
N ARG A 168 -24.97 -8.49 -3.75
CA ARG A 168 -26.14 -8.00 -4.51
C ARG A 168 -26.97 -7.00 -3.72
N ASP A 169 -27.16 -7.20 -2.42
CA ASP A 169 -27.87 -6.26 -1.55
C ASP A 169 -27.17 -4.89 -1.48
N LEU A 170 -25.87 -4.84 -1.75
CA LEU A 170 -25.09 -3.60 -1.86
C LEU A 170 -25.11 -2.99 -3.27
N GLY A 171 -25.68 -3.69 -4.26
CA GLY A 171 -25.74 -3.28 -5.66
C GLY A 171 -24.67 -3.91 -6.57
N PHE A 172 -23.80 -4.78 -6.03
CA PHE A 172 -22.83 -5.49 -6.85
C PHE A 172 -23.49 -6.59 -7.67
N THR A 173 -23.21 -6.59 -8.97
CA THR A 173 -23.69 -7.59 -9.92
C THR A 173 -22.55 -8.47 -10.45
N SER A 174 -21.32 -8.00 -10.30
CA SER A 174 -20.11 -8.70 -10.73
C SER A 174 -19.00 -8.49 -9.69
N ALA A 175 -18.01 -9.40 -9.68
CA ALA A 175 -16.84 -9.30 -8.82
C ALA A 175 -15.59 -9.83 -9.53
N LEU A 176 -14.44 -9.19 -9.30
CA LEU A 176 -13.14 -9.72 -9.67
C LEU A 176 -12.64 -10.63 -8.56
N VAL A 177 -12.62 -11.95 -8.81
CA VAL A 177 -12.18 -12.94 -7.84
C VAL A 177 -10.68 -13.16 -7.92
N VAL A 178 -9.99 -12.98 -6.79
CA VAL A 178 -8.52 -12.86 -6.71
C VAL A 178 -7.93 -13.96 -5.82
N PRO A 179 -6.93 -14.73 -6.30
CA PRO A 179 -6.19 -15.66 -5.46
C PRO A 179 -5.31 -14.89 -4.45
N GLY A 180 -5.23 -15.36 -3.20
CA GLY A 180 -4.67 -14.59 -2.09
C GLY A 180 -3.33 -15.01 -1.53
N ARG A 181 -2.63 -15.99 -2.12
CA ARG A 181 -1.39 -16.53 -1.53
C ARG A 181 -0.20 -16.50 -2.47
N GLY A 182 0.95 -16.14 -1.90
CA GLY A 182 2.25 -16.09 -2.58
C GLY A 182 2.59 -14.69 -3.08
N ILE A 183 3.81 -14.56 -3.60
CA ILE A 183 4.29 -13.35 -4.28
C ILE A 183 3.65 -13.25 -5.65
N PHE A 184 3.67 -14.33 -6.44
CA PHE A 184 2.83 -14.43 -7.64
C PHE A 184 1.63 -15.29 -7.30
N ARG A 185 0.47 -14.65 -7.12
CA ARG A 185 -0.74 -15.30 -6.58
C ARG A 185 -1.54 -16.05 -7.64
N GLY A 186 -1.36 -15.67 -8.90
CA GLY A 186 -2.08 -16.25 -10.04
C GLY A 186 -2.97 -15.23 -10.76
N SER A 187 -3.79 -15.72 -11.67
CA SER A 187 -4.74 -14.92 -12.46
C SER A 187 -6.10 -14.81 -11.77
N SER A 188 -6.70 -13.62 -11.79
CA SER A 188 -8.09 -13.40 -11.37
C SER A 188 -9.11 -13.77 -12.45
N ALA A 189 -10.34 -14.04 -12.01
CA ALA A 189 -11.50 -14.25 -12.87
C ALA A 189 -12.56 -13.17 -12.59
N LEU A 190 -13.16 -12.61 -13.64
CA LEU A 190 -14.34 -11.75 -13.51
C LEU A 190 -15.58 -12.62 -13.56
N ILE A 191 -16.42 -12.54 -12.53
CA ILE A 191 -17.67 -13.29 -12.42
C ILE A 191 -18.87 -12.38 -12.31
N ASN A 192 -20.02 -12.87 -12.74
CA ASN A 192 -21.34 -12.36 -12.38
C ASN A 192 -21.82 -13.06 -11.11
N LEU A 193 -22.45 -12.29 -10.23
CA LEU A 193 -22.99 -12.75 -8.94
C LEU A 193 -24.39 -13.38 -9.14
N GLN A 194 -24.51 -14.29 -10.11
CA GLN A 194 -25.75 -15.00 -10.40
C GLN A 194 -25.89 -16.24 -9.51
N ASP A 195 -27.12 -16.62 -9.14
CA ASP A 195 -27.40 -17.95 -8.57
C ASP A 195 -27.44 -19.00 -9.70
N ALA A 196 -26.29 -19.28 -10.30
CA ALA A 196 -26.13 -20.22 -11.41
C ALA A 196 -24.95 -21.19 -11.19
N ASP A 197 -24.76 -22.10 -12.14
CA ASP A 197 -23.54 -22.89 -12.24
C ASP A 197 -22.32 -22.00 -12.51
N ILE A 198 -21.15 -22.39 -12.00
CA ILE A 198 -19.90 -21.62 -12.14
C ILE A 198 -19.59 -21.31 -13.61
N ASN A 199 -19.82 -22.25 -14.53
CA ASN A 199 -19.55 -22.04 -15.96
C ASN A 199 -20.37 -20.89 -16.55
N ARG A 200 -21.51 -20.57 -15.94
CA ARG A 200 -22.36 -19.45 -16.35
C ARG A 200 -21.97 -18.15 -15.64
N MET A 201 -21.49 -18.24 -14.40
CA MET A 201 -21.06 -17.08 -13.63
C MET A 201 -19.77 -16.45 -14.20
N VAL A 202 -18.86 -17.23 -14.77
CA VAL A 202 -17.57 -16.72 -15.27
C VAL A 202 -17.75 -15.89 -16.54
N VAL A 203 -17.50 -14.58 -16.43
CA VAL A 203 -17.53 -13.61 -17.55
C VAL A 203 -16.19 -13.56 -18.28
N SER A 204 -15.10 -13.65 -17.53
CA SER A 204 -13.74 -13.79 -18.07
C SER A 204 -12.92 -14.67 -17.12
N PRO A 205 -12.40 -15.82 -17.58
CA PRO A 205 -11.68 -16.76 -16.72
C PRO A 205 -10.25 -16.30 -16.40
N SER A 206 -9.71 -15.26 -17.05
CA SER A 206 -8.36 -14.76 -16.78
C SER A 206 -8.28 -13.28 -17.15
N VAL A 207 -8.22 -12.42 -16.13
CA VAL A 207 -8.26 -10.96 -16.28
C VAL A 207 -6.90 -10.34 -16.02
N ALA A 208 -6.35 -10.53 -14.83
CA ALA A 208 -5.10 -9.90 -14.40
C ALA A 208 -4.25 -10.87 -13.57
N GLN A 209 -2.93 -10.72 -13.66
CA GLN A 209 -1.99 -11.42 -12.79
C GLN A 209 -1.82 -10.66 -11.48
N HIS A 210 -1.90 -11.33 -10.35
CA HIS A 210 -1.78 -10.72 -9.02
C HIS A 210 -0.38 -10.94 -8.45
N ILE A 211 0.21 -9.86 -7.97
CA ILE A 211 1.57 -9.81 -7.44
C ILE A 211 1.57 -9.04 -6.11
N ALA A 212 2.18 -9.61 -5.08
CA ALA A 212 2.38 -8.98 -3.78
C ALA A 212 3.85 -9.00 -3.41
N LEU A 213 4.31 -8.04 -2.60
CA LEU A 213 5.69 -8.01 -2.10
C LEU A 213 5.83 -8.75 -0.76
N ASP A 214 5.12 -9.88 -0.62
CA ASP A 214 5.05 -10.68 0.60
C ASP A 214 6.38 -11.39 0.91
N PHE A 215 6.80 -11.37 2.16
CA PHE A 215 7.94 -12.13 2.68
C PHE A 215 7.63 -12.66 4.09
N ASP A 216 8.37 -13.66 4.56
CA ASP A 216 8.17 -14.23 5.91
C ASP A 216 9.46 -14.13 6.71
N ARG A 217 9.40 -13.42 7.83
CA ARG A 217 10.57 -13.20 8.70
C ARG A 217 10.87 -14.38 9.62
N SER A 218 10.03 -15.43 9.65
CA SER A 218 10.28 -16.57 10.52
C SER A 218 11.51 -17.38 10.08
N ASP A 219 12.19 -18.00 11.05
CA ASP A 219 13.38 -18.84 10.79
C ASP A 219 13.07 -20.06 9.90
N ASP A 220 11.81 -20.47 9.77
CA ASP A 220 11.31 -21.57 8.93
C ASP A 220 10.65 -21.11 7.60
N GLY A 221 10.53 -19.80 7.36
CA GLY A 221 9.79 -19.22 6.24
C GLY A 221 10.44 -19.39 4.86
N GLY A 222 11.73 -19.71 4.83
CA GLY A 222 12.53 -19.84 3.60
C GLY A 222 12.72 -18.52 2.85
N TYR A 223 13.28 -18.57 1.64
CA TYR A 223 13.46 -17.38 0.81
C TYR A 223 12.12 -16.95 0.17
N PRO A 224 11.78 -15.64 0.13
CA PRO A 224 12.48 -14.52 0.76
C PRO A 224 11.97 -14.22 2.18
N ASN A 225 12.86 -13.70 3.03
CA ASN A 225 12.52 -13.19 4.36
C ASN A 225 12.66 -11.67 4.52
N SER A 226 12.87 -10.96 3.42
CA SER A 226 12.93 -9.50 3.35
C SER A 226 12.16 -8.95 2.15
N LEU A 227 11.79 -7.67 2.21
CA LEU A 227 11.16 -6.96 1.10
C LEU A 227 12.05 -6.96 -0.16
N MET A 228 13.35 -6.72 0.01
CA MET A 228 14.29 -6.72 -1.12
C MET A 228 14.46 -8.10 -1.76
N GLY A 229 14.34 -9.18 -0.97
CA GLY A 229 14.28 -10.56 -1.48
C GLY A 229 13.01 -10.82 -2.28
N ALA A 230 11.85 -10.33 -1.83
CA ALA A 230 10.61 -10.41 -2.59
C ALA A 230 10.71 -9.68 -3.94
N ILE A 231 11.25 -8.46 -3.95
CA ILE A 231 11.49 -7.69 -5.17
C ILE A 231 12.48 -8.42 -6.10
N ALA A 232 13.58 -8.95 -5.57
CA ALA A 232 14.55 -9.71 -6.36
C ALA A 232 13.93 -10.99 -6.95
N LEU A 233 13.05 -11.67 -6.20
CA LEU A 233 12.34 -12.85 -6.69
C LEU A 233 11.38 -12.49 -7.83
N VAL A 234 10.62 -11.39 -7.69
CA VAL A 234 9.75 -10.86 -8.77
C VAL A 234 10.58 -10.57 -10.02
N ARG A 235 11.69 -9.83 -9.86
CA ARG A 235 12.59 -9.45 -10.95
C ARG A 235 13.19 -10.67 -11.66
N GLN A 236 13.71 -11.63 -10.91
CA GLN A 236 14.32 -12.84 -11.47
C GLN A 236 13.27 -13.67 -12.22
N ASN A 237 12.04 -13.82 -11.71
CA ASN A 237 11.01 -14.61 -12.39
C ASN A 237 10.53 -13.98 -13.70
N PHE A 238 10.46 -12.65 -13.81
CA PHE A 238 10.18 -11.99 -15.09
C PHE A 238 11.32 -12.17 -16.10
N LEU A 239 12.58 -12.08 -15.66
CA LEU A 239 13.75 -12.39 -16.51
C LEU A 239 13.74 -13.84 -16.98
N ASP A 240 13.45 -14.77 -16.05
CA ASP A 240 13.39 -16.20 -16.31
C ASP A 240 12.23 -16.56 -17.25
N ALA A 241 11.07 -15.90 -17.15
CA ALA A 241 9.97 -16.11 -18.09
C ALA A 241 10.35 -15.70 -19.51
N GLY A 242 11.06 -14.57 -19.67
CA GLY A 242 11.58 -14.14 -20.97
C GLY A 242 12.63 -15.11 -21.53
N TRP A 243 13.56 -15.56 -20.69
CA TRP A 243 14.53 -16.59 -21.05
C TRP A 243 13.87 -17.91 -21.43
N TYR A 244 12.87 -18.35 -20.67
CA TYR A 244 12.17 -19.62 -20.87
C TYR A 244 11.50 -19.66 -22.24
N GLN A 245 10.81 -18.59 -22.65
CA GLN A 245 10.24 -18.49 -23.99
C GLN A 245 11.34 -18.60 -25.07
N ALA A 246 12.44 -17.87 -24.91
CA ALA A 246 13.55 -17.92 -25.87
C ALA A 246 14.23 -19.30 -25.94
N ALA A 247 14.34 -19.98 -24.80
CA ALA A 247 14.89 -21.33 -24.69
C ALA A 247 14.00 -22.35 -25.41
N GLN A 248 12.68 -22.28 -25.21
CA GLN A 248 11.70 -23.11 -25.93
C GLN A 248 11.75 -22.86 -27.44
N ASP A 249 11.84 -21.60 -27.87
CA ASP A 249 11.97 -21.25 -29.29
C ASP A 249 13.28 -21.77 -29.91
N ALA A 250 14.40 -21.71 -29.17
CA ALA A 250 15.69 -22.22 -29.61
C ALA A 250 15.67 -23.74 -29.77
N TYR A 251 15.07 -24.47 -28.82
CA TYR A 251 14.89 -25.91 -28.91
C TYR A 251 13.98 -26.30 -30.07
N ALA A 252 12.83 -25.64 -30.22
CA ALA A 252 11.88 -25.90 -31.31
C ALA A 252 12.51 -25.72 -32.71
N LYS A 253 13.44 -24.76 -32.86
CA LYS A 253 14.17 -24.54 -34.11
C LYS A 253 15.19 -25.64 -34.44
N LYS A 254 15.83 -26.25 -33.42
CA LYS A 254 16.92 -27.23 -33.60
C LYS A 254 16.89 -28.35 -32.55
N PRO A 255 15.83 -29.19 -32.50
CA PRO A 255 15.66 -30.16 -31.42
C PRO A 255 16.72 -31.27 -31.40
N ALA A 256 17.39 -31.53 -32.52
CA ALA A 256 18.44 -32.55 -32.62
C ALA A 256 19.78 -32.13 -32.01
N THR A 257 20.03 -30.83 -31.82
CA THR A 257 21.34 -30.30 -31.40
C THR A 257 21.26 -29.31 -30.24
N THR A 258 20.05 -29.01 -29.76
CA THR A 258 19.80 -28.10 -28.64
C THR A 258 19.29 -28.92 -27.47
N GLU A 259 19.87 -28.72 -26.29
CA GLU A 259 19.38 -29.32 -25.06
C GLU A 259 17.92 -28.92 -24.82
N ARG A 260 17.09 -29.86 -24.38
CA ARG A 260 15.67 -29.59 -24.12
C ARG A 260 15.55 -28.79 -22.81
N PRO A 261 14.91 -27.61 -22.82
CA PRO A 261 14.61 -26.88 -21.59
C PRO A 261 13.77 -27.73 -20.64
N GLU A 262 14.01 -27.58 -19.33
CA GLU A 262 13.13 -28.18 -18.33
C GLU A 262 11.69 -27.67 -18.49
N ALA A 263 10.71 -28.46 -18.05
CA ALA A 263 9.32 -28.03 -18.13
C ALA A 263 8.94 -27.24 -16.87
N ASN A 264 8.48 -26.00 -17.04
CA ASN A 264 8.12 -25.12 -15.93
C ASN A 264 6.81 -24.37 -16.24
N ALA A 265 5.72 -24.73 -15.54
CA ALA A 265 4.40 -24.13 -15.76
C ALA A 265 4.34 -22.68 -15.28
N SER A 266 5.06 -22.34 -14.20
CA SER A 266 5.09 -20.99 -13.66
C SER A 266 5.72 -19.99 -14.63
N LEU A 267 6.88 -20.34 -15.20
CA LEU A 267 7.53 -19.50 -16.20
C LEU A 267 6.72 -19.43 -17.51
N ALA A 268 6.07 -20.54 -17.92
CA ALA A 268 5.17 -20.55 -19.07
C ALA A 268 3.98 -19.60 -18.89
N ALA A 269 3.35 -19.61 -17.70
CA ALA A 269 2.23 -18.74 -17.37
C ALA A 269 2.64 -17.25 -17.38
N LEU A 270 3.80 -16.91 -16.80
CA LEU A 270 4.31 -15.53 -16.85
C LEU A 270 4.66 -15.07 -18.26
N ALA A 271 5.28 -15.94 -19.07
CA ALA A 271 5.56 -15.64 -20.47
C ALA A 271 4.27 -15.40 -21.26
N GLU A 272 3.23 -16.19 -21.02
CA GLU A 272 1.91 -16.00 -21.62
C GLU A 272 1.25 -14.69 -21.15
N HIS A 273 1.30 -14.39 -19.86
CA HIS A 273 0.79 -13.14 -19.29
C HIS A 273 1.40 -11.91 -19.97
N ALA A 274 2.75 -11.89 -20.08
CA ALA A 274 3.48 -10.84 -20.76
C ALA A 274 3.10 -10.74 -22.25
N ARG A 275 2.94 -11.88 -22.94
CA ARG A 275 2.51 -11.93 -24.35
C ARG A 275 1.10 -11.36 -24.56
N ARG A 276 0.17 -11.66 -23.66
CA ARG A 276 -1.23 -11.17 -23.71
C ARG A 276 -1.36 -9.71 -23.29
N LYS A 277 -0.31 -9.11 -22.71
CA LYS A 277 -0.34 -7.75 -22.14
C LYS A 277 -1.48 -7.56 -21.14
N GLN A 278 -1.76 -8.61 -20.37
CA GLN A 278 -2.76 -8.57 -19.32
C GLN A 278 -2.31 -7.57 -18.22
N PRO A 279 -3.24 -6.92 -17.51
CA PRO A 279 -2.90 -6.09 -16.36
C PRO A 279 -2.22 -6.91 -15.24
N ALA A 280 -1.27 -6.28 -14.55
CA ALA A 280 -0.70 -6.81 -13.32
C ALA A 280 -1.25 -6.01 -12.14
N VAL A 281 -1.99 -6.68 -11.25
CA VAL A 281 -2.47 -6.08 -10.00
C VAL A 281 -1.39 -6.24 -8.95
N PHE A 282 -0.94 -5.12 -8.39
CA PHE A 282 0.06 -5.07 -7.34
C PHE A 282 -0.59 -4.75 -6.00
N GLU A 283 -0.31 -5.55 -4.99
CA GLU A 283 -0.72 -5.30 -3.61
C GLU A 283 0.38 -4.52 -2.89
N ALA A 284 0.07 -3.27 -2.53
CA ALA A 284 0.98 -2.37 -1.82
C ALA A 284 0.51 -2.21 -0.38
N GLU A 285 1.42 -2.31 0.59
CA GLU A 285 1.06 -2.20 2.02
C GLU A 285 1.22 -0.77 2.55
N ASP A 286 2.10 0.03 1.95
CA ASP A 286 2.38 1.42 2.35
C ASP A 286 2.65 2.34 1.14
N GLU A 287 2.91 3.63 1.38
CA GLU A 287 3.18 4.60 0.33
C GLU A 287 4.48 4.35 -0.45
N LEU A 288 5.49 3.72 0.16
CA LEU A 288 6.75 3.42 -0.50
C LEU A 288 6.62 2.21 -1.42
N ASP A 289 5.79 1.22 -1.05
CA ASP A 289 5.46 0.07 -1.90
C ASP A 289 4.78 0.52 -3.19
N LEU A 290 3.90 1.54 -3.14
CA LEU A 290 3.32 2.15 -4.34
C LEU A 290 4.41 2.66 -5.31
N LEU A 291 5.47 3.28 -4.79
CA LEU A 291 6.59 3.74 -5.62
C LEU A 291 7.43 2.56 -6.17
N ARG A 292 7.66 1.53 -5.34
CA ARG A 292 8.42 0.33 -5.72
C ARG A 292 7.74 -0.44 -6.85
N VAL A 293 6.43 -0.66 -6.75
CA VAL A 293 5.69 -1.42 -7.77
C VAL A 293 5.58 -0.65 -9.08
N LEU A 294 5.48 0.69 -9.04
CA LEU A 294 5.57 1.51 -10.25
C LEU A 294 6.92 1.35 -10.96
N LYS A 295 8.02 1.33 -10.19
CA LYS A 295 9.36 1.10 -10.73
C LYS A 295 9.49 -0.31 -11.34
N ILE A 296 8.97 -1.34 -10.68
CA ILE A 296 8.95 -2.72 -11.22
C ILE A 296 8.12 -2.77 -12.51
N ALA A 297 6.96 -2.11 -12.52
CA ALA A 297 6.11 -2.05 -13.69
C ALA A 297 6.79 -1.35 -14.88
N ASP A 298 7.53 -0.26 -14.64
CA ASP A 298 8.36 0.39 -15.66
C ASP A 298 9.48 -0.53 -16.16
N GLU A 299 10.21 -1.18 -15.24
CA GLU A 299 11.34 -2.08 -15.53
C GLU A 299 10.94 -3.19 -16.50
N PHE A 300 9.74 -3.77 -16.31
CA PHE A 300 9.22 -4.87 -17.12
C PHE A 300 8.11 -4.48 -18.11
N LYS A 301 7.83 -3.18 -18.26
CA LYS A 301 6.79 -2.63 -19.17
C LYS A 301 5.40 -3.26 -18.94
N LEU A 302 5.05 -3.47 -17.68
CA LEU A 302 3.77 -4.02 -17.26
C LEU A 302 2.67 -2.95 -17.33
N ARG A 303 1.40 -3.38 -17.34
CA ARG A 303 0.25 -2.50 -17.13
C ARG A 303 -0.16 -2.59 -15.65
N PRO A 304 0.30 -1.69 -14.77
CA PRO A 304 0.01 -1.80 -13.34
C PRO A 304 -1.43 -1.40 -13.03
N LEU A 305 -2.07 -2.15 -12.13
CA LEU A 305 -3.23 -1.77 -11.34
C LEU A 305 -2.81 -1.88 -9.87
N LEU A 306 -3.10 -0.89 -9.03
CA LEU A 306 -2.64 -0.87 -7.65
C LEU A 306 -3.80 -1.21 -6.72
N LEU A 307 -3.66 -2.19 -5.83
CA LEU A 307 -4.55 -2.32 -4.67
C LEU A 307 -4.06 -1.33 -3.61
N GLY A 308 -4.94 -0.42 -3.23
CA GLY A 308 -4.64 0.66 -2.29
C GLY A 308 -4.55 0.21 -0.83
N ASN A 309 -3.83 1.01 -0.06
CA ASN A 309 -3.60 0.90 1.38
C ASN A 309 -4.08 2.13 2.17
N GLY A 310 -4.56 3.18 1.50
CA GLY A 310 -5.10 4.38 2.14
C GLY A 310 -4.10 5.55 2.25
N TYR A 311 -2.84 5.35 1.90
CA TYR A 311 -1.78 6.37 1.94
C TYR A 311 -1.45 6.99 0.56
N GLU A 312 -2.19 6.63 -0.49
CA GLU A 312 -1.91 7.04 -1.88
C GLU A 312 -1.81 8.57 -2.04
N TYR A 313 -2.61 9.33 -1.29
CA TYR A 313 -2.59 10.78 -1.33
C TYR A 313 -1.23 11.39 -0.99
N ARG A 314 -0.38 10.70 -0.20
CA ARG A 314 0.97 11.14 0.19
C ARG A 314 1.96 11.09 -0.98
N VAL A 315 1.77 10.18 -1.93
CA VAL A 315 2.60 9.99 -3.14
C VAL A 315 1.83 10.28 -4.44
N ARG A 316 0.73 11.02 -4.33
CA ARG A 316 -0.20 11.33 -5.42
C ARG A 316 0.44 11.85 -6.69
N LYS A 317 1.50 12.68 -6.57
CA LYS A 317 2.23 13.21 -7.73
C LYS A 317 2.84 12.10 -8.58
N ALA A 318 3.52 11.14 -7.94
CA ALA A 318 4.12 9.99 -8.62
C ALA A 318 3.06 9.08 -9.26
N LEU A 319 1.92 8.87 -8.58
CA LEU A 319 0.80 8.09 -9.13
C LEU A 319 0.17 8.78 -10.36
N ALA A 320 -0.01 10.11 -10.30
CA ALA A 320 -0.59 10.91 -11.37
C ALA A 320 0.31 10.95 -12.62
N GLU A 321 1.63 11.06 -12.43
CA GLU A 321 2.61 11.00 -13.53
C GLU A 321 2.52 9.69 -14.32
N LYS A 322 2.28 8.58 -13.63
CA LYS A 322 2.13 7.25 -14.25
C LYS A 322 0.71 6.94 -14.71
N LYS A 323 -0.29 7.73 -14.28
CA LYS A 323 -1.73 7.46 -14.45
C LYS A 323 -2.10 6.03 -14.02
N ALA A 324 -1.44 5.53 -12.97
CA ALA A 324 -1.62 4.17 -12.50
C ALA A 324 -2.98 4.03 -11.81
N PRO A 325 -3.92 3.21 -12.32
CA PRO A 325 -5.23 3.06 -11.71
C PRO A 325 -5.15 2.40 -10.33
N VAL A 326 -6.01 2.84 -9.41
CA VAL A 326 -6.02 2.36 -8.02
C VAL A 326 -7.37 1.74 -7.64
N ILE A 327 -7.34 0.53 -7.12
CA ILE A 327 -8.47 -0.15 -6.49
C ILE A 327 -8.41 0.16 -4.99
N LEU A 328 -9.36 0.92 -4.47
CA LEU A 328 -9.37 1.45 -3.10
C LEU A 328 -10.30 0.61 -2.21
N PRO A 329 -9.76 -0.06 -1.18
CA PRO A 329 -10.54 -0.47 -0.03
C PRO A 329 -11.22 0.74 0.63
N LEU A 330 -12.39 0.51 1.23
CA LEU A 330 -13.12 1.52 2.00
C LEU A 330 -12.85 1.44 3.51
N GLU A 331 -11.73 0.81 3.87
CA GLU A 331 -11.21 0.76 5.23
C GLU A 331 -10.56 2.11 5.57
N PHE A 332 -11.08 2.79 6.58
CA PHE A 332 -10.51 4.02 7.09
C PHE A 332 -10.09 3.84 8.55
N PRO A 333 -9.02 4.52 9.00
CA PRO A 333 -8.59 4.51 10.39
C PRO A 333 -9.75 4.83 11.33
N LYS A 334 -9.83 4.08 12.43
CA LYS A 334 -10.79 4.32 13.53
C LYS A 334 -10.45 5.66 14.21
N VAL A 335 -11.43 6.24 14.90
CA VAL A 335 -11.19 7.47 15.68
C VAL A 335 -10.14 7.16 16.77
N PRO A 336 -9.06 7.96 16.88
CA PRO A 336 -8.04 7.77 17.92
C PRO A 336 -8.65 7.68 19.31
N GLU A 337 -8.21 6.70 20.09
CA GLU A 337 -8.61 6.52 21.49
C GLU A 337 -7.80 7.47 22.38
N ILE A 338 -8.37 8.65 22.66
CA ILE A 338 -7.65 9.77 23.30
C ILE A 338 -8.43 10.40 24.45
N GLU A 339 -9.30 9.64 25.10
CA GLU A 339 -10.11 10.12 26.23
C GLU A 339 -9.24 10.59 27.40
N ARG A 340 -8.05 10.01 27.55
CA ARG A 340 -7.08 10.38 28.57
C ARG A 340 -5.86 11.09 27.95
N PRO A 341 -5.28 12.08 28.66
CA PRO A 341 -4.11 12.81 28.16
C PRO A 341 -2.92 11.92 27.82
N GLU A 342 -2.73 10.80 28.54
CA GLU A 342 -1.62 9.88 28.30
C GLU A 342 -1.77 9.17 26.96
N GLN A 343 -2.99 8.70 26.64
CA GLN A 343 -3.31 8.05 25.37
C GLN A 343 -3.12 9.01 24.19
N ALA A 344 -3.42 10.30 24.38
CA ALA A 344 -3.19 11.28 23.33
C ALA A 344 -1.71 11.33 22.92
N VAL A 345 -0.77 11.27 23.87
CA VAL A 345 0.69 11.34 23.65
C VAL A 345 1.23 10.20 22.78
N GLU A 346 0.57 9.05 22.79
CA GLU A 346 0.96 7.88 22.00
C GLU A 346 0.82 8.13 20.48
N TYR A 347 -0.23 8.86 20.08
CA TYR A 347 -0.46 9.19 18.67
C TYR A 347 0.50 10.26 18.14
N GLN A 348 1.25 9.87 17.11
CA GLN A 348 2.12 10.77 16.36
C GLN A 348 1.32 11.70 15.45
N LEU A 349 1.94 12.81 15.03
CA LEU A 349 1.26 13.82 14.21
C LEU A 349 0.82 13.26 12.85
N ASP A 350 1.61 12.40 12.22
CA ASP A 350 1.28 11.77 10.93
C ASP A 350 0.11 10.79 11.03
N GLU A 351 -0.03 10.06 12.14
CA GLU A 351 -1.15 9.15 12.41
C GLU A 351 -2.47 9.95 12.55
N LEU A 352 -2.45 11.03 13.33
CA LEU A 352 -3.60 11.93 13.49
C LEU A 352 -3.97 12.61 12.16
N GLN A 353 -2.97 13.04 11.39
CA GLN A 353 -3.18 13.58 10.05
C GLN A 353 -3.78 12.53 9.11
N HIS A 354 -3.31 11.28 9.19
CA HIS A 354 -3.82 10.19 8.37
C HIS A 354 -5.28 9.86 8.73
N TRP A 355 -5.60 9.79 10.03
CA TRP A 355 -6.97 9.61 10.51
C TRP A 355 -7.94 10.59 9.85
N ASP A 356 -7.60 11.87 9.85
CA ASP A 356 -8.49 12.90 9.32
C ASP A 356 -8.53 12.94 7.77
N ARG A 357 -7.41 12.64 7.11
CA ARG A 357 -7.25 12.78 5.65
C ARG A 357 -7.65 11.53 4.88
N ALA A 358 -7.51 10.32 5.44
CA ALA A 358 -7.74 9.07 4.71
C ALA A 358 -9.12 8.99 4.03
N PRO A 359 -10.24 9.45 4.64
CA PRO A 359 -11.54 9.46 3.96
C PRO A 359 -11.62 10.41 2.74
N SER A 360 -10.73 11.39 2.63
CA SER A 360 -10.62 12.28 1.47
C SER A 360 -9.67 11.76 0.37
N ASN A 361 -9.01 10.62 0.60
CA ASN A 361 -8.06 10.02 -0.33
C ASN A 361 -8.68 9.76 -1.73
N PRO A 362 -9.89 9.16 -1.88
CA PRO A 362 -10.49 8.99 -3.20
C PRO A 362 -10.72 10.31 -3.94
N ALA A 363 -11.15 11.36 -3.24
CA ALA A 363 -11.38 12.68 -3.82
C ALA A 363 -10.08 13.28 -4.37
N ARG A 364 -9.00 13.21 -3.58
CA ARG A 364 -7.68 13.71 -3.96
C ARG A 364 -7.12 12.98 -5.17
N LEU A 365 -7.27 11.66 -5.24
CA LEU A 365 -6.82 10.88 -6.40
C LEU A 365 -7.61 11.24 -7.65
N ALA A 366 -8.93 11.36 -7.55
CA ALA A 366 -9.79 11.77 -8.65
C ALA A 366 -9.44 13.19 -9.16
N GLU A 367 -9.18 14.15 -8.26
CA GLU A 367 -8.72 15.50 -8.60
C GLU A 367 -7.38 15.50 -9.35
N ALA A 368 -6.49 14.56 -9.03
CA ALA A 368 -5.23 14.37 -9.73
C ALA A 368 -5.37 13.59 -11.06
N GLY A 369 -6.59 13.23 -11.47
CA GLY A 369 -6.87 12.50 -12.70
C GLY A 369 -6.45 11.02 -12.66
N ILE A 370 -6.30 10.45 -11.46
CA ILE A 370 -5.97 9.04 -11.27
C ILE A 370 -7.27 8.22 -11.30
N PRO A 371 -7.41 7.22 -12.18
CA PRO A 371 -8.60 6.38 -12.22
C PRO A 371 -8.71 5.55 -10.94
N ILE A 372 -9.86 5.60 -10.27
CA ILE A 372 -10.14 4.87 -9.04
C ILE A 372 -11.29 3.86 -9.23
N ALA A 373 -11.21 2.73 -8.54
CA ALA A 373 -12.31 1.78 -8.38
C ALA A 373 -12.45 1.39 -6.91
N PHE A 374 -13.65 1.02 -6.45
CA PHE A 374 -13.87 0.61 -5.06
C PHE A 374 -13.95 -0.91 -4.91
N THR A 375 -13.65 -1.37 -3.70
CA THR A 375 -13.82 -2.76 -3.29
C THR A 375 -14.39 -2.88 -1.88
N THR A 376 -15.09 -3.98 -1.60
CA THR A 376 -15.55 -4.34 -0.26
C THR A 376 -14.48 -5.07 0.57
N GLU A 377 -13.36 -5.46 -0.05
CA GLU A 377 -12.23 -6.08 0.65
C GLU A 377 -11.76 -5.18 1.81
N LYS A 378 -11.34 -5.81 2.91
CA LYS A 378 -10.93 -5.21 4.20
C LYS A 378 -12.04 -4.58 5.05
N LEU A 379 -13.29 -4.52 4.60
CA LEU A 379 -14.41 -4.15 5.48
C LEU A 379 -14.76 -5.32 6.42
N GLU A 380 -14.73 -5.09 7.73
CA GLU A 380 -15.14 -6.09 8.74
C GLU A 380 -16.61 -6.49 8.56
N LYS A 381 -17.48 -5.50 8.28
CA LYS A 381 -18.94 -5.69 8.13
C LYS A 381 -19.44 -4.96 6.89
N ALA A 382 -19.03 -5.43 5.71
CA ALA A 382 -19.36 -4.83 4.42
C ALA A 382 -20.86 -4.51 4.25
N ASP A 383 -21.74 -5.38 4.74
CA ASP A 383 -23.21 -5.22 4.72
C ASP A 383 -23.72 -4.00 5.50
N LYS A 384 -22.98 -3.56 6.51
CA LYS A 384 -23.32 -2.39 7.35
C LYS A 384 -22.51 -1.15 6.98
N GLU A 385 -21.30 -1.34 6.50
CA GLU A 385 -20.32 -0.26 6.37
C GLU A 385 -20.28 0.35 4.97
N PHE A 386 -20.44 -0.45 3.91
CA PHE A 386 -20.13 -0.04 2.54
C PHE A 386 -20.78 1.30 2.13
N TRP A 387 -22.10 1.41 2.23
CA TRP A 387 -22.80 2.64 1.83
C TRP A 387 -22.49 3.84 2.73
N SER A 388 -22.28 3.63 4.03
CA SER A 388 -21.89 4.72 4.93
C SER A 388 -20.49 5.25 4.61
N ARG A 389 -19.56 4.38 4.22
CA ARG A 389 -18.20 4.74 3.77
C ARG A 389 -18.23 5.43 2.40
N ILE A 390 -19.01 4.95 1.43
CA ILE A 390 -19.20 5.63 0.14
C ILE A 390 -19.76 7.04 0.32
N ARG A 391 -20.75 7.21 1.19
CA ARG A 391 -21.32 8.54 1.49
C ARG A 391 -20.32 9.43 2.21
N LEU A 392 -19.50 8.86 3.11
CA LEU A 392 -18.42 9.59 3.77
C LEU A 392 -17.40 10.12 2.76
N VAL A 393 -16.95 9.34 1.78
CA VAL A 393 -15.98 9.83 0.78
C VAL A 393 -16.56 10.95 -0.09
N VAL A 394 -17.87 10.90 -0.40
CA VAL A 394 -18.58 11.99 -1.10
C VAL A 394 -18.65 13.24 -0.23
N ARG A 395 -19.02 13.13 1.06
CA ARG A 395 -18.97 14.24 2.02
C ARG A 395 -17.56 14.81 2.19
N ARG A 396 -16.54 13.97 2.01
CA ARG A 396 -15.11 14.32 2.08
C ARG A 396 -14.53 14.85 0.75
N GLY A 397 -15.39 15.11 -0.24
CA GLY A 397 -15.04 15.88 -1.44
C GLY A 397 -15.13 15.10 -2.76
N LEU A 398 -15.37 13.78 -2.74
CA LEU A 398 -15.47 13.02 -3.98
C LEU A 398 -16.77 13.36 -4.71
N ASN A 399 -16.67 13.76 -5.98
CA ASN A 399 -17.84 13.99 -6.82
C ASN A 399 -18.68 12.70 -6.97
N LYS A 400 -20.02 12.81 -6.88
CA LYS A 400 -20.96 11.66 -6.99
C LYS A 400 -20.79 10.87 -8.29
N ASP A 401 -20.55 11.54 -9.43
CA ASP A 401 -20.31 10.87 -10.71
C ASP A 401 -18.97 10.14 -10.70
N ALA A 402 -17.92 10.70 -10.07
CA ALA A 402 -16.65 10.00 -9.90
C ALA A 402 -16.80 8.77 -8.98
N ALA A 403 -17.58 8.88 -7.90
CA ALA A 403 -17.90 7.74 -7.04
C ALA A 403 -18.69 6.65 -7.78
N LEU A 404 -19.66 7.05 -8.62
CA LEU A 404 -20.41 6.11 -9.46
C LEU A 404 -19.52 5.45 -10.52
N ALA A 405 -18.63 6.22 -11.16
CA ALA A 405 -17.65 5.70 -12.12
C ALA A 405 -16.75 4.64 -11.49
N ALA A 406 -16.30 4.87 -10.24
CA ALA A 406 -15.50 3.94 -9.46
C ALA A 406 -16.21 2.62 -9.11
N LEU A 407 -17.53 2.58 -9.19
CA LEU A 407 -18.34 1.37 -9.01
C LEU A 407 -18.75 0.70 -10.34
N THR A 408 -18.64 1.41 -11.47
CA THR A 408 -19.24 1.00 -12.76
C THR A 408 -18.24 1.05 -13.92
N THR A 409 -18.08 2.22 -14.56
CA THR A 409 -17.33 2.37 -15.80
C THR A 409 -15.83 2.12 -15.61
N THR A 410 -15.25 2.62 -14.53
CA THR A 410 -13.80 2.50 -14.28
C THR A 410 -13.36 1.04 -14.11
N PRO A 411 -13.96 0.23 -13.22
CA PRO A 411 -13.59 -1.19 -13.13
C PRO A 411 -13.91 -1.98 -14.40
N ALA A 412 -15.00 -1.64 -15.12
CA ALA A 412 -15.30 -2.27 -16.41
C ALA A 412 -14.20 -2.02 -17.45
N GLU A 413 -13.62 -0.82 -17.48
CA GLU A 413 -12.47 -0.48 -18.33
C GLU A 413 -11.18 -1.18 -17.86
N MET A 414 -10.88 -1.16 -16.56
CA MET A 414 -9.71 -1.80 -15.96
C MET A 414 -9.64 -3.29 -16.32
N PHE A 415 -10.79 -3.98 -16.34
CA PHE A 415 -10.88 -5.43 -16.54
C PHE A 415 -11.22 -5.83 -17.99
N GLY A 416 -11.30 -4.87 -18.92
CA GLY A 416 -11.61 -5.16 -20.33
C GLY A 416 -13.04 -5.69 -20.55
N ALA A 417 -13.99 -5.20 -19.76
CA ALA A 417 -15.41 -5.60 -19.79
C ALA A 417 -16.36 -4.42 -20.11
N ALA A 418 -15.85 -3.23 -20.43
CA ALA A 418 -16.65 -2.04 -20.77
C ALA A 418 -17.54 -2.22 -22.02
N ASP A 419 -17.26 -3.23 -22.85
CA ASP A 419 -18.09 -3.64 -23.97
C ASP A 419 -19.37 -4.38 -23.53
N ARG A 420 -19.38 -4.94 -22.32
CA ARG A 420 -20.46 -5.78 -21.79
C ARG A 420 -21.16 -5.18 -20.58
N MET A 421 -20.47 -4.40 -19.76
CA MET A 421 -20.98 -3.88 -18.48
C MET A 421 -20.48 -2.47 -18.16
N GLY A 422 -20.90 -1.92 -17.01
CA GLY A 422 -20.51 -0.59 -16.52
C GLY A 422 -21.38 0.57 -17.04
N THR A 423 -22.31 0.34 -17.96
CA THR A 423 -23.27 1.34 -18.47
C THR A 423 -24.64 0.72 -18.72
N VAL A 424 -25.71 1.53 -18.65
CA VAL A 424 -27.06 1.13 -19.09
C VAL A 424 -27.21 1.61 -20.53
N ALA A 425 -26.85 0.75 -21.49
CA ALA A 425 -26.87 1.07 -22.91
C ALA A 425 -27.24 -0.16 -23.75
N PRO A 426 -27.78 0.02 -24.98
CA PRO A 426 -28.09 -1.09 -25.86
C PRO A 426 -26.85 -1.94 -26.18
N GLY A 427 -27.02 -3.25 -26.20
CA GLY A 427 -25.95 -4.23 -26.41
C GLY A 427 -25.16 -4.60 -25.15
N ARG A 428 -25.41 -3.94 -24.00
CA ARG A 428 -24.82 -4.33 -22.71
C ARG A 428 -25.62 -5.44 -22.06
N VAL A 429 -24.95 -6.26 -21.26
CA VAL A 429 -25.60 -7.23 -20.36
C VAL A 429 -26.48 -6.47 -19.37
N ALA A 430 -27.66 -6.99 -19.08
CA ALA A 430 -28.60 -6.42 -18.13
C ALA A 430 -28.17 -6.70 -16.67
N ASN A 431 -26.99 -6.19 -16.33
CA ASN A 431 -26.51 -6.04 -14.96
C ASN A 431 -26.97 -4.67 -14.47
N LEU A 432 -27.99 -4.61 -13.60
CA LEU A 432 -28.64 -3.37 -13.18
C LEU A 432 -28.84 -3.32 -11.67
N VAL A 433 -28.80 -2.12 -11.09
CA VAL A 433 -29.22 -1.85 -9.71
C VAL A 433 -30.49 -1.03 -9.75
N ILE A 434 -31.53 -1.50 -9.06
CA ILE A 434 -32.75 -0.71 -8.84
C ILE A 434 -32.73 -0.21 -7.41
N ALA A 435 -32.79 1.11 -7.23
CA ALA A 435 -32.71 1.77 -5.93
C ALA A 435 -33.99 2.55 -5.61
N SER A 436 -34.26 2.77 -4.33
CA SER A 436 -35.40 3.58 -3.87
C SER A 436 -35.29 5.06 -4.24
N GLY A 437 -34.11 5.54 -4.63
CA GLY A 437 -33.82 6.93 -4.95
C GLY A 437 -32.38 7.13 -5.40
N ASP A 438 -31.79 8.29 -5.08
CA ASP A 438 -30.34 8.53 -5.30
C ASP A 438 -29.52 7.81 -4.22
N LEU A 439 -28.75 6.78 -4.59
CA LEU A 439 -27.99 5.93 -3.65
C LEU A 439 -26.97 6.69 -2.79
N PHE A 440 -26.55 7.89 -3.20
CA PHE A 440 -25.67 8.75 -2.43
C PHE A 440 -26.38 9.54 -1.32
N SER A 441 -27.72 9.50 -1.26
CA SER A 441 -28.52 10.06 -0.15
C SER A 441 -28.61 9.07 1.02
N GLU A 442 -28.76 9.55 2.27
CA GLU A 442 -28.74 8.68 3.45
C GLU A 442 -29.91 7.67 3.51
N GLU A 443 -31.07 8.05 3.00
CA GLU A 443 -32.32 7.26 3.07
C GLU A 443 -32.52 6.31 1.88
N ALA A 444 -31.68 6.39 0.85
CA ALA A 444 -31.78 5.51 -0.31
C ALA A 444 -31.18 4.13 -0.04
N LYS A 445 -31.85 3.09 -0.54
CA LYS A 445 -31.42 1.69 -0.47
C LYS A 445 -31.49 1.02 -1.83
N VAL A 446 -30.66 0.00 -2.03
CA VAL A 446 -30.80 -0.95 -3.13
C VAL A 446 -32.07 -1.77 -2.84
N LEU A 447 -32.95 -1.88 -3.84
CA LEU A 447 -34.20 -2.63 -3.74
C LEU A 447 -34.10 -4.00 -4.40
N THR A 448 -33.40 -4.08 -5.52
CA THR A 448 -33.15 -5.33 -6.24
C THR A 448 -32.00 -5.14 -7.22
N THR A 449 -31.35 -6.23 -7.58
CA THR A 449 -30.34 -6.27 -8.65
C THR A 449 -30.76 -7.20 -9.76
N TRP A 450 -30.38 -6.84 -10.97
CA TRP A 450 -30.46 -7.68 -12.15
C TRP A 450 -29.06 -8.15 -12.49
N VAL A 451 -28.87 -9.45 -12.69
CA VAL A 451 -27.59 -10.07 -13.07
C VAL A 451 -27.85 -10.99 -14.26
N ASP A 452 -27.22 -10.72 -15.40
CA ASP A 452 -27.51 -11.37 -16.68
C ASP A 452 -29.02 -11.33 -17.05
N GLY A 453 -29.71 -10.26 -16.64
CA GLY A 453 -31.16 -10.09 -16.80
C GLY A 453 -32.04 -10.93 -15.87
N PHE A 454 -31.45 -11.68 -14.92
CA PHE A 454 -32.19 -12.31 -13.83
C PHE A 454 -32.29 -11.34 -12.67
N TYR A 455 -33.50 -11.11 -12.17
CA TYR A 455 -33.71 -10.26 -11.00
C TYR A 455 -33.62 -11.08 -9.71
N TYR A 456 -33.02 -10.51 -8.67
CA TYR A 456 -32.78 -11.14 -7.37
C TYR A 456 -33.40 -10.32 -6.24
N ASP A 457 -34.07 -10.98 -5.29
CA ASP A 457 -34.77 -10.40 -4.14
C ASP A 457 -35.58 -9.14 -4.51
N SER A 458 -36.80 -9.35 -5.00
CA SER A 458 -37.68 -8.26 -5.40
C SER A 458 -38.50 -7.76 -4.21
N ASP A 459 -37.94 -6.85 -3.42
CA ASP A 459 -38.71 -5.86 -2.62
C ASP A 459 -39.35 -4.78 -3.54
N LEU A 460 -39.65 -5.16 -4.78
CA LEU A 460 -40.46 -4.37 -5.71
C LEU A 460 -41.95 -4.49 -5.36
N ALA A 461 -42.33 -5.46 -4.51
CA ALA A 461 -43.69 -5.68 -4.06
C ALA A 461 -44.08 -4.63 -3.02
N ASP A 462 -44.95 -3.72 -3.47
CA ASP A 462 -45.78 -2.80 -2.71
C ASP A 462 -45.07 -1.87 -1.72
N ASP A 463 -44.94 -0.61 -2.16
CA ASP A 463 -44.63 0.57 -1.36
C ASP A 463 -45.66 0.73 -0.22
N HIS A 464 -45.49 -0.03 0.86
CA HIS A 464 -46.17 0.21 2.14
C HIS A 464 -45.39 1.27 2.93
N ASP A 465 -44.75 2.23 2.25
CA ASP A 465 -44.11 3.34 2.93
C ASP A 465 -45.19 4.15 3.63
N LEU A 466 -45.39 3.88 4.91
CA LEU A 466 -46.36 4.55 5.75
C LEU A 466 -45.85 5.92 6.21
N ARG A 467 -44.63 6.34 5.86
CA ARG A 467 -44.07 7.62 6.30
C ARG A 467 -44.77 8.79 5.63
N GLY A 468 -44.97 9.87 6.38
CA GLY A 468 -45.63 11.07 5.91
C GLY A 468 -46.67 11.55 6.92
N THR A 469 -47.44 12.55 6.50
CA THR A 469 -48.53 13.08 7.31
C THR A 469 -49.85 12.44 6.88
N TRP A 470 -50.57 11.92 7.86
CA TRP A 470 -51.88 11.31 7.70
C TRP A 470 -52.91 12.04 8.54
N GLU A 471 -54.13 12.14 8.02
CA GLU A 471 -55.31 12.45 8.82
C GLU A 471 -56.00 11.14 9.19
N VAL A 472 -56.01 10.82 10.48
CA VAL A 472 -56.66 9.62 11.02
C VAL A 472 -58.01 10.02 11.59
N THR A 473 -59.09 9.44 11.06
CA THR A 473 -60.46 9.64 11.52
C THR A 473 -60.98 8.37 12.19
N VAL A 474 -61.44 8.50 13.44
CA VAL A 474 -62.09 7.43 14.22
C VAL A 474 -63.41 7.99 14.74
N ASP A 475 -64.54 7.33 14.41
CA ASP A 475 -65.90 7.75 14.83
C ASP A 475 -66.18 9.26 14.71
N GLY A 476 -65.75 9.87 13.60
CA GLY A 476 -65.98 11.29 13.29
C GLY A 476 -64.98 12.27 13.89
N LYS A 477 -64.04 11.83 14.74
CA LYS A 477 -62.94 12.65 15.25
C LYS A 477 -61.68 12.46 14.40
N THR A 478 -61.11 13.55 13.90
CA THR A 478 -59.89 13.54 13.07
C THR A 478 -58.69 14.05 13.84
N LEU A 479 -57.57 13.33 13.75
CA LEU A 479 -56.28 13.71 14.34
C LEU A 479 -55.14 13.55 13.33
N PRO A 480 -54.12 14.42 13.37
CA PRO A 480 -52.93 14.25 12.56
C PRO A 480 -52.06 13.13 13.12
N LEU A 481 -51.59 12.25 12.24
CA LEU A 481 -50.57 11.25 12.48
C LEU A 481 -49.35 11.58 11.63
N ILE A 482 -48.21 11.82 12.26
CA ILE A 482 -46.93 12.01 11.58
C ILE A 482 -46.12 10.73 11.75
N ALA A 483 -45.80 10.06 10.64
CA ALA A 483 -44.97 8.87 10.62
C ALA A 483 -43.63 9.19 9.95
N GLU A 484 -42.52 9.00 10.67
CA GLU A 484 -41.16 9.29 10.23
C GLU A 484 -40.22 8.13 10.61
N GLY A 485 -38.94 8.20 10.26
CA GLY A 485 -37.95 7.15 10.53
C GLY A 485 -37.74 6.19 9.37
N GLU A 486 -37.36 4.95 9.68
CA GLU A 486 -37.11 3.91 8.67
C GLU A 486 -38.43 3.22 8.26
N PRO A 487 -38.60 2.79 7.00
CA PRO A 487 -39.82 2.12 6.53
C PRO A 487 -40.25 0.90 7.37
N ASP A 488 -39.28 0.16 7.91
CA ASP A 488 -39.43 -1.03 8.73
C ASP A 488 -39.42 -0.74 10.26
N LYS A 489 -39.10 0.50 10.65
CA LYS A 489 -39.03 0.95 12.05
C LYS A 489 -39.54 2.38 12.18
N LEU A 490 -40.85 2.55 12.04
CA LEU A 490 -41.54 3.84 12.06
C LEU A 490 -41.58 4.45 13.46
N ASP A 491 -41.28 5.75 13.55
CA ASP A 491 -41.64 6.60 14.70
C ASP A 491 -42.90 7.39 14.32
N ALA A 492 -44.04 6.99 14.89
CA ALA A 492 -45.33 7.56 14.57
C ALA A 492 -45.89 8.34 15.77
N LYS A 493 -46.41 9.54 15.50
CA LYS A 493 -47.01 10.42 16.51
C LYS A 493 -48.44 10.81 16.11
N LEU A 494 -49.43 10.38 16.90
CA LEU A 494 -50.83 10.74 16.72
C LEU A 494 -51.18 11.87 17.68
N GLY A 495 -51.56 13.04 17.17
CA GLY A 495 -51.88 14.19 18.02
C GLY A 495 -50.72 14.66 18.92
N GLY A 496 -49.47 14.36 18.55
CA GLY A 496 -48.26 14.70 19.30
C GLY A 496 -47.73 13.62 20.26
N GLU A 497 -48.50 12.56 20.53
CA GLU A 497 -48.08 11.43 21.37
C GLU A 497 -47.58 10.26 20.52
N LYS A 498 -46.54 9.56 20.99
CA LYS A 498 -45.96 8.40 20.30
C LYS A 498 -46.94 7.21 20.29
N VAL A 499 -47.12 6.60 19.12
CA VAL A 499 -48.04 5.48 18.88
C VAL A 499 -47.35 4.37 18.08
N GLY A 500 -47.86 3.15 18.16
CA GLY A 500 -47.41 2.06 17.30
C GLY A 500 -48.10 2.17 15.93
N PHE A 501 -47.32 2.26 14.85
CA PHE A 501 -47.87 2.28 13.49
C PHE A 501 -47.01 1.37 12.61
N SER A 502 -47.62 0.38 11.97
CA SER A 502 -46.90 -0.57 11.11
C SER A 502 -47.80 -1.11 10.01
N ALA A 503 -47.17 -1.64 8.96
CA ALA A 503 -47.85 -2.40 7.92
C ALA A 503 -47.29 -3.82 7.85
N THR A 504 -48.15 -4.73 7.43
CA THR A 504 -47.83 -6.07 6.93
C THR A 504 -48.25 -6.14 5.46
N ALA A 505 -47.95 -7.24 4.78
CA ALA A 505 -48.32 -7.42 3.37
C ALA A 505 -49.83 -7.24 3.09
N ASP A 506 -50.70 -7.45 4.09
CA ASP A 506 -52.16 -7.44 3.91
C ASP A 506 -52.92 -6.39 4.75
N ALA A 507 -52.26 -5.74 5.73
CA ALA A 507 -52.94 -4.86 6.68
C ALA A 507 -52.02 -3.82 7.33
N VAL A 508 -52.61 -2.68 7.69
CA VAL A 508 -52.04 -1.61 8.51
C VAL A 508 -52.56 -1.74 9.94
N LEU A 509 -51.67 -1.60 10.91
CA LEU A 509 -51.94 -1.62 12.34
C LEU A 509 -51.56 -0.27 12.96
N LEU A 510 -52.50 0.34 13.68
CA LEU A 510 -52.27 1.54 14.50
C LEU A 510 -52.72 1.27 15.93
N VAL A 511 -51.81 1.43 16.89
CA VAL A 511 -52.04 1.22 18.33
C VAL A 511 -51.84 2.54 19.05
N ALA A 512 -52.92 3.09 19.62
CA ALA A 512 -52.92 4.39 20.27
C ALA A 512 -53.66 4.36 21.63
N PRO A 513 -53.29 5.22 22.60
CA PRO A 513 -54.07 5.42 23.81
C PRO A 513 -55.52 5.82 23.51
N ALA A 514 -56.50 5.19 24.17
CA ALA A 514 -57.92 5.45 23.94
C ALA A 514 -58.31 6.91 24.20
N ARG A 515 -57.64 7.59 25.16
CA ARG A 515 -57.81 9.02 25.44
C ARG A 515 -57.64 9.93 24.22
N LEU A 516 -56.72 9.59 23.30
CA LEU A 516 -56.47 10.40 22.11
C LEU A 516 -57.69 10.36 21.18
N LEU A 517 -58.33 9.20 21.10
CA LEU A 517 -59.45 8.93 20.20
C LEU A 517 -60.83 9.18 20.85
N GLY A 518 -60.89 9.74 22.06
CA GLY A 518 -62.14 10.10 22.75
C GLY A 518 -62.69 9.03 23.70
N GLY A 519 -61.92 7.99 24.04
CA GLY A 519 -62.25 6.96 25.03
C GLY A 519 -61.60 7.19 26.41
N GLY A 520 -61.86 6.27 27.36
CA GLY A 520 -61.33 6.28 28.73
C GLY A 520 -59.90 5.72 28.87
N GLU A 521 -59.59 5.07 29.99
CA GLU A 521 -58.29 4.39 30.20
C GLU A 521 -58.19 3.10 29.36
N GLY A 522 -57.03 2.87 28.73
CA GLY A 522 -56.75 1.70 27.89
C GLY A 522 -56.15 2.05 26.52
N GLY A 523 -55.85 1.04 25.71
CA GLY A 523 -55.37 1.18 24.33
C GLY A 523 -56.45 0.84 23.31
N VAL A 524 -56.40 1.47 22.14
CA VAL A 524 -57.22 1.14 20.97
C VAL A 524 -56.32 0.53 19.92
N ARG A 525 -56.75 -0.61 19.37
CA ARG A 525 -56.07 -1.27 18.25
C ARG A 525 -56.90 -1.08 16.99
N LEU A 526 -56.36 -0.35 16.03
CA LEU A 526 -57.00 -0.09 14.74
C LEU A 526 -56.32 -0.95 13.67
N SER A 527 -57.09 -1.75 12.93
CA SER A 527 -56.58 -2.56 11.81
C SER A 527 -57.32 -2.20 10.53
N GLY A 528 -56.62 -2.05 9.42
CA GLY A 528 -57.23 -1.63 8.16
C GLY A 528 -56.42 -2.02 6.94
N ARG A 529 -57.00 -1.87 5.75
CA ARG A 529 -56.32 -2.16 4.48
C ARG A 529 -55.81 -0.86 3.86
N LEU A 530 -54.55 -0.86 3.42
CA LEU A 530 -53.94 0.24 2.66
C LEU A 530 -54.32 0.12 1.18
N ALA A 531 -54.73 1.23 0.58
CA ALA A 531 -54.97 1.37 -0.86
C ALA A 531 -54.51 2.77 -1.29
N GLY A 532 -53.33 2.85 -1.91
CA GLY A 532 -52.68 4.12 -2.26
C GLY A 532 -52.44 4.98 -1.01
N ASP A 533 -52.98 6.19 -1.01
CA ASP A 533 -52.89 7.15 0.11
C ASP A 533 -54.04 7.04 1.13
N THR A 534 -54.77 5.93 1.13
CA THR A 534 -55.91 5.74 2.05
C THR A 534 -55.84 4.42 2.80
N VAL A 535 -56.23 4.44 4.07
CA VAL A 535 -56.46 3.26 4.90
C VAL A 535 -57.92 3.25 5.32
N SER A 536 -58.56 2.10 5.27
CA SER A 536 -59.91 1.91 5.81
C SER A 536 -60.00 0.61 6.59
N GLY A 537 -60.66 0.63 7.75
CA GLY A 537 -60.79 -0.57 8.57
C GLY A 537 -61.63 -0.39 9.83
N THR A 538 -61.43 -1.33 10.76
CA THR A 538 -62.13 -1.40 12.05
C THR A 538 -61.12 -1.48 13.19
N GLY A 539 -61.53 -1.08 14.38
CA GLY A 539 -60.70 -1.14 15.56
C GLY A 539 -61.41 -1.67 16.78
N ASP A 540 -60.63 -2.18 17.72
CA ASP A 540 -61.07 -2.67 19.02
C ASP A 540 -60.76 -1.62 20.09
N ALA A 541 -61.80 -1.08 20.72
CA ALA A 541 -61.70 -0.18 21.86
C ALA A 541 -61.86 -0.93 23.20
N PRO A 542 -61.45 -0.33 24.34
CA PRO A 542 -61.69 -0.91 25.66
C PRO A 542 -63.16 -1.31 25.87
N ALA A 543 -63.39 -2.40 26.62
CA ALA A 543 -64.70 -3.02 26.86
C ALA A 543 -65.39 -3.67 25.63
N GLY A 544 -64.65 -3.93 24.54
CA GLY A 544 -65.12 -4.75 23.41
C GLY A 544 -65.95 -4.01 22.36
N ALA A 545 -65.97 -2.68 22.42
CA ALA A 545 -66.64 -1.86 21.40
C ALA A 545 -65.81 -1.83 20.10
N THR A 546 -66.49 -2.06 18.97
CA THR A 546 -65.88 -1.96 17.63
C THR A 546 -66.07 -0.56 17.08
N VAL A 547 -64.98 0.09 16.65
CA VAL A 547 -64.99 1.42 16.03
C VAL A 547 -64.64 1.33 14.55
N ARG A 548 -65.16 2.25 13.73
CA ARG A 548 -64.71 2.38 12.33
C ARG A 548 -63.65 3.46 12.24
N TRP A 549 -62.63 3.20 11.44
CA TRP A 549 -61.59 4.18 11.21
C TRP A 549 -61.15 4.24 9.75
N SER A 550 -60.61 5.39 9.39
CA SER A 550 -59.96 5.62 8.12
C SER A 550 -58.76 6.53 8.32
N ALA A 551 -57.75 6.42 7.47
CA ALA A 551 -56.68 7.39 7.38
C ALA A 551 -56.48 7.84 5.94
N ARG A 552 -56.16 9.12 5.74
CA ARG A 552 -55.78 9.66 4.44
C ARG A 552 -54.43 10.33 4.53
N ARG A 553 -53.49 9.98 3.67
CA ARG A 553 -52.21 10.67 3.58
C ARG A 553 -52.45 12.06 2.99
N THR A 554 -52.06 13.09 3.72
CA THR A 554 -52.20 14.49 3.32
C THR A 554 -50.89 15.07 2.80
N ALA A 555 -49.76 14.50 3.21
CA ALA A 555 -48.46 14.78 2.62
C ALA A 555 -47.60 13.49 2.61
N PRO A 556 -47.00 13.11 1.46
CA PRO A 556 -46.02 12.04 1.43
C PRO A 556 -44.81 12.41 2.29
N HIS A 557 -44.11 11.41 2.83
CA HIS A 557 -42.79 11.65 3.36
C HIS A 557 -41.91 12.19 2.24
N VAL A 558 -41.47 13.44 2.41
CA VAL A 558 -40.42 13.99 1.58
C VAL A 558 -39.15 13.59 2.29
N ALA A 559 -38.47 12.58 1.72
CA ALA A 559 -37.12 12.22 2.11
C ALA A 559 -36.31 13.51 2.28
N LYS A 560 -35.59 13.66 3.39
CA LYS A 560 -34.82 14.89 3.60
C LYS A 560 -33.96 15.08 2.36
N LYS A 561 -34.07 16.27 1.73
CA LYS A 561 -33.16 16.61 0.63
C LYS A 561 -31.76 16.30 1.13
N PRO A 562 -30.94 15.60 0.32
CA PRO A 562 -29.60 15.25 0.74
C PRO A 562 -28.95 16.50 1.29
N ASP A 563 -28.58 16.52 2.57
CA ASP A 563 -27.69 17.54 3.08
C ASP A 563 -26.29 17.15 2.60
N ASP A 564 -26.11 17.29 1.28
CA ASP A 564 -24.87 16.98 0.56
C ASP A 564 -23.75 17.95 0.97
N LYS A 565 -24.07 18.98 1.77
CA LYS A 565 -23.10 19.95 2.24
C LYS A 565 -22.31 19.32 3.38
N PRO A 566 -20.97 19.19 3.25
CA PRO A 566 -20.13 18.73 4.34
C PRO A 566 -20.38 19.61 5.56
N THR A 567 -20.64 19.01 6.71
CA THR A 567 -20.59 19.77 7.96
C THR A 567 -19.14 20.21 8.22
N PRO A 568 -18.89 21.25 9.02
CA PRO A 568 -17.52 21.64 9.36
C PRO A 568 -16.65 20.51 9.94
N GLY A 569 -17.26 19.53 10.62
CA GLY A 569 -16.57 18.33 11.12
C GLY A 569 -16.20 17.31 10.03
N ASP A 570 -16.90 17.32 8.89
CA ASP A 570 -16.65 16.43 7.75
C ASP A 570 -15.49 16.88 6.87
N ARG A 571 -14.96 18.10 7.03
CA ARG A 571 -13.82 18.54 6.22
C ARG A 571 -12.52 18.19 6.92
N PRO A 572 -11.50 17.67 6.22
CA PRO A 572 -10.18 17.52 6.82
C PRO A 572 -9.66 18.89 7.26
N LEU A 573 -8.92 18.95 8.36
CA LEU A 573 -8.24 20.16 8.79
C LEU A 573 -7.23 20.58 7.72
N ASP A 574 -7.26 21.88 7.42
CA ASP A 574 -6.45 22.47 6.35
C ASP A 574 -5.05 22.79 6.86
N PHE A 575 -4.20 21.75 6.86
CA PHE A 575 -2.77 21.88 7.07
C PHE A 575 -2.04 21.60 5.76
N PRO A 576 -0.88 22.24 5.51
CA PRO A 576 -0.05 21.92 4.37
C PRO A 576 0.24 20.42 4.27
N GLU A 577 0.24 19.89 3.05
CA GLU A 577 0.73 18.54 2.80
C GLU A 577 2.25 18.56 2.84
N THR A 578 2.83 17.73 3.69
CA THR A 578 4.28 17.57 3.80
C THR A 578 4.69 16.16 3.39
N TYR A 579 5.90 16.05 2.86
CA TYR A 579 6.60 14.79 2.68
C TYR A 579 7.94 14.85 3.43
N PRO A 580 8.26 13.87 4.28
CA PRO A 580 7.34 12.87 4.84
C PRO A 580 6.15 13.51 5.58
N ALA A 581 5.09 12.75 5.82
CA ALA A 581 3.96 13.23 6.61
C ALA A 581 4.36 13.42 8.09
N GLY A 582 3.61 14.23 8.84
CA GLY A 582 3.87 14.46 10.26
C GLY A 582 4.89 15.55 10.56
N ALA A 583 5.55 15.41 11.72
CA ALA A 583 6.50 16.40 12.21
C ALA A 583 7.77 16.43 11.34
N PHE A 584 8.33 17.63 11.17
CA PHE A 584 9.55 17.89 10.39
C PHE A 584 9.45 17.61 8.88
N GLY A 585 8.30 17.17 8.38
CA GLY A 585 8.02 17.04 6.96
C GLY A 585 8.12 18.37 6.20
N ARG A 586 8.37 18.30 4.89
CA ARG A 586 8.53 19.48 4.03
C ARG A 586 7.44 19.58 2.98
N VAL A 587 6.95 20.78 2.73
CA VAL A 587 5.98 21.05 1.64
C VAL A 587 6.65 21.00 0.27
N ALA A 588 7.93 21.39 0.21
CA ALA A 588 8.77 21.35 -0.97
C ALA A 588 10.25 21.22 -0.57
N PRO A 589 11.13 20.77 -1.49
CA PRO A 589 12.57 20.81 -1.26
C PRO A 589 13.04 22.22 -0.89
N PRO A 590 14.04 22.39 0.00
CA PRO A 590 14.56 23.71 0.36
C PRO A 590 15.06 24.45 -0.88
N GLU A 591 14.87 25.77 -0.96
CA GLU A 591 15.29 26.55 -2.13
C GLU A 591 16.79 26.40 -2.40
N LEU A 592 17.17 26.47 -3.68
CA LEU A 592 18.55 26.55 -4.13
C LEU A 592 18.87 28.02 -4.42
N PRO A 593 19.60 28.73 -3.55
CA PRO A 593 20.02 30.09 -3.83
C PRO A 593 21.01 30.10 -4.99
N ARG A 594 20.95 31.14 -5.82
CA ARG A 594 21.93 31.34 -6.91
C ARG A 594 23.36 31.40 -6.37
N ALA A 595 23.55 32.09 -5.26
CA ALA A 595 24.83 32.15 -4.56
C ALA A 595 24.62 32.29 -3.05
N VAL A 596 25.51 31.68 -2.27
CA VAL A 596 25.57 31.80 -0.81
C VAL A 596 27.01 32.15 -0.42
N LEU A 597 27.19 33.18 0.39
CA LEU A 597 28.49 33.51 0.99
C LEU A 597 28.42 33.28 2.49
N VAL A 598 29.12 32.28 3.00
CA VAL A 598 29.37 32.11 4.43
C VAL A 598 30.60 32.92 4.79
N GLN A 599 30.46 33.94 5.64
CA GLN A 599 31.49 34.95 5.86
C GLN A 599 32.11 34.90 7.26
N GLY A 600 33.44 34.97 7.34
CA GLY A 600 34.17 35.21 8.59
C GLY A 600 34.26 34.03 9.55
N ALA A 601 34.14 32.78 9.07
CA ALA A 601 34.19 31.58 9.90
C ALA A 601 35.62 31.05 10.14
N THR A 602 35.74 30.10 11.07
CA THR A 602 36.84 29.13 11.07
C THR A 602 36.49 27.99 10.12
N VAL A 603 37.12 27.93 8.96
CA VAL A 603 36.79 26.97 7.89
C VAL A 603 37.77 25.79 7.91
N TRP A 604 37.26 24.60 8.20
CA TRP A 604 37.98 23.34 8.14
C TRP A 604 37.78 22.78 6.74
N THR A 605 38.80 22.81 5.89
CA THR A 605 38.62 22.40 4.49
C THR A 605 38.58 20.89 4.30
N SER A 606 39.11 20.12 5.25
CA SER A 606 39.48 18.69 5.08
C SER A 606 40.38 18.44 3.85
N ALA A 607 41.00 19.48 3.29
CA ALA A 607 41.89 19.43 2.13
C ALA A 607 43.31 19.85 2.51
N ALA A 608 44.20 19.97 1.52
CA ALA A 608 45.58 20.41 1.74
C ALA A 608 45.69 21.82 2.35
N GLN A 609 44.67 22.66 2.20
CA GLN A 609 44.62 24.00 2.80
C GLN A 609 44.47 23.98 4.33
N GLY A 610 44.05 22.85 4.93
CA GLY A 610 43.85 22.71 6.36
C GLY A 610 42.72 23.60 6.89
N THR A 611 42.91 24.12 8.11
CA THR A 611 41.95 25.00 8.77
C THR A 611 42.32 26.48 8.60
N LEU A 612 41.39 27.26 8.06
CA LEU A 612 41.54 28.69 7.78
C LEU A 612 40.78 29.53 8.81
N GLN A 613 41.41 30.57 9.33
CA GLN A 613 40.81 31.51 10.28
C GLN A 613 40.24 32.73 9.54
N ASN A 614 39.09 33.25 10.00
CA ASN A 614 38.41 34.41 9.39
C ASN A 614 38.24 34.26 7.87
N ALA A 615 37.85 33.07 7.42
CA ALA A 615 37.72 32.72 6.03
C ALA A 615 36.25 32.63 5.61
N ASP A 616 36.03 32.69 4.31
CA ASP A 616 34.74 32.68 3.67
C ASP A 616 34.59 31.44 2.79
N VAL A 617 33.35 30.97 2.61
CA VAL A 617 32.98 29.92 1.66
C VAL A 617 31.93 30.49 0.71
N LEU A 618 32.28 30.60 -0.57
CA LEU A 618 31.36 31.04 -1.62
C LEU A 618 30.80 29.81 -2.34
N VAL A 619 29.48 29.68 -2.34
CA VAL A 619 28.71 28.67 -3.08
C VAL A 619 27.99 29.35 -4.23
N THR A 620 27.95 28.71 -5.39
CA THR A 620 27.19 29.17 -6.57
C THR A 620 26.57 27.96 -7.26
N ASP A 621 25.28 28.03 -7.56
CA ASP A 621 24.51 26.98 -8.25
C ASP A 621 24.73 25.56 -7.66
N GLY A 622 24.72 25.47 -6.33
CA GLY A 622 24.85 24.21 -5.61
C GLY A 622 26.28 23.67 -5.45
N LYS A 623 27.29 24.44 -5.88
CA LYS A 623 28.71 24.03 -5.82
C LYS A 623 29.57 25.03 -5.09
N ILE A 624 30.65 24.55 -4.48
CA ILE A 624 31.67 25.41 -3.88
C ILE A 624 32.41 26.10 -5.02
N SER A 625 32.37 27.44 -5.03
CA SER A 625 33.07 28.26 -6.03
C SER A 625 34.44 28.71 -5.54
N ALA A 626 34.56 29.06 -4.26
CA ALA A 626 35.82 29.53 -3.67
C ALA A 626 35.80 29.36 -2.14
N VAL A 627 36.98 29.15 -1.56
CA VAL A 627 37.22 29.14 -0.11
C VAL A 627 38.45 29.98 0.17
N GLY A 628 38.35 30.92 1.10
CA GLY A 628 39.45 31.83 1.45
C GLY A 628 38.97 33.13 2.06
N PRO A 629 39.89 34.02 2.47
CA PRO A 629 39.51 35.28 3.13
C PRO A 629 39.04 36.35 2.12
N GLY A 630 38.07 37.17 2.53
CA GLY A 630 37.70 38.39 1.82
C GLY A 630 37.01 38.15 0.48
N LEU A 631 36.24 37.05 0.36
CA LEU A 631 35.47 36.76 -0.84
C LEU A 631 34.32 37.77 -0.99
N LYS A 632 34.07 38.20 -2.23
CA LYS A 632 32.99 39.14 -2.54
C LYS A 632 31.71 38.39 -2.84
N ALA A 633 30.63 38.75 -2.15
CA ALA A 633 29.29 38.27 -2.45
C ALA A 633 28.87 38.74 -3.86
N PRO A 634 28.53 37.82 -4.78
CA PRO A 634 27.88 38.19 -6.03
C PRO A 634 26.54 38.91 -5.79
N ALA A 635 26.06 39.65 -6.79
CA ALA A 635 24.77 40.32 -6.69
C ALA A 635 23.64 39.30 -6.45
N GLY A 636 22.82 39.55 -5.42
CA GLY A 636 21.72 38.66 -5.02
C GLY A 636 22.14 37.42 -4.23
N ALA A 637 23.41 37.31 -3.81
CA ALA A 637 23.85 36.22 -2.95
C ALA A 637 23.26 36.34 -1.53
N SER A 638 22.87 35.20 -0.95
CA SER A 638 22.53 35.11 0.47
C SER A 638 23.82 35.15 1.29
N VAL A 639 23.99 36.16 2.14
CA VAL A 639 25.17 36.29 3.01
C VAL A 639 24.84 35.76 4.40
N ILE A 640 25.67 34.86 4.91
CA ILE A 640 25.56 34.27 6.24
C ILE A 640 26.76 34.76 7.06
N ASP A 641 26.50 35.57 8.09
CA ASP A 641 27.54 35.95 9.05
C ASP A 641 27.85 34.73 9.94
N ALA A 642 29.05 34.19 9.79
CA ALA A 642 29.54 33.02 10.50
C ALA A 642 30.72 33.39 11.41
N LYS A 643 30.83 34.66 11.83
CA LYS A 643 31.86 35.09 12.78
C LYS A 643 31.75 34.31 14.10
N GLY A 644 32.84 33.67 14.48
CA GLY A 644 32.90 32.80 15.67
C GLY A 644 32.27 31.43 15.49
N ALA A 645 31.68 31.14 14.33
CA ALA A 645 31.23 29.81 13.96
C ALA A 645 32.35 29.01 13.27
N HIS A 646 32.17 27.70 13.18
CA HIS A 646 33.05 26.80 12.45
C HIS A 646 32.31 26.23 11.23
N VAL A 647 33.00 26.06 10.10
CA VAL A 647 32.44 25.46 8.88
C VAL A 647 33.27 24.25 8.49
N THR A 648 32.62 23.11 8.25
CA THR A 648 33.25 21.85 7.82
C THR A 648 32.57 21.34 6.55
N PRO A 649 33.18 20.40 5.79
CA PRO A 649 32.41 19.58 4.87
C PRO A 649 31.34 18.80 5.64
N GLY A 650 30.31 18.38 4.91
CA GLY A 650 29.31 17.44 5.41
C GLY A 650 29.96 16.14 5.89
N ILE A 651 29.48 15.61 7.02
CA ILE A 651 29.89 14.29 7.51
C ILE A 651 29.33 13.21 6.58
N ILE A 652 30.12 12.18 6.33
CA ILE A 652 29.78 11.03 5.49
C ILE A 652 29.93 9.76 6.30
N ASP A 653 28.83 9.03 6.47
CA ASP A 653 28.87 7.72 7.11
C ASP A 653 29.06 6.62 6.06
N CYS A 654 30.20 5.95 6.06
CA CYS A 654 30.49 4.90 5.08
C CYS A 654 29.95 3.52 5.46
N HIS A 655 29.33 3.38 6.64
CA HIS A 655 28.61 2.17 7.02
C HIS A 655 27.41 2.48 7.92
N SER A 656 26.21 2.39 7.34
CA SER A 656 24.95 2.67 8.00
C SER A 656 23.85 1.67 7.62
N HIS A 657 22.89 1.52 8.53
CA HIS A 657 21.64 0.78 8.34
C HIS A 657 20.39 1.67 8.36
N THR A 658 20.56 2.99 8.43
CA THR A 658 19.48 3.99 8.38
C THR A 658 18.77 3.96 7.03
N ALA A 659 17.49 4.33 7.01
CA ALA A 659 16.67 4.48 5.82
C ALA A 659 16.54 3.18 4.99
N ILE A 660 16.44 2.03 5.65
CA ILE A 660 16.19 0.72 5.02
C ILE A 660 14.83 0.19 5.50
N SER A 661 13.90 0.07 4.57
CA SER A 661 12.53 -0.34 4.86
C SER A 661 12.40 -1.86 4.93
N LYS A 662 11.63 -2.32 5.92
CA LYS A 662 11.16 -3.71 6.05
C LYS A 662 12.27 -4.79 6.05
N GLY A 663 13.44 -4.46 6.61
CA GLY A 663 14.49 -5.42 6.96
C GLY A 663 15.83 -5.11 6.30
N VAL A 664 16.91 -5.20 7.06
CA VAL A 664 18.27 -4.84 6.61
C VAL A 664 18.93 -5.96 5.80
N ASN A 665 18.60 -7.22 6.08
CA ASN A 665 19.21 -8.40 5.47
C ASN A 665 18.15 -9.29 4.81
N GLU A 666 18.45 -9.85 3.65
CA GLU A 666 17.87 -11.13 3.19
C GLU A 666 18.72 -12.26 3.76
N SER A 667 18.31 -12.82 4.90
CA SER A 667 19.14 -13.73 5.71
C SER A 667 18.84 -15.22 5.46
N SER A 668 17.79 -15.53 4.70
CA SER A 668 17.34 -16.90 4.43
C SER A 668 18.38 -17.74 3.67
N HIS A 669 19.23 -17.11 2.85
CA HIS A 669 20.35 -17.76 2.15
C HIS A 669 21.70 -17.16 2.54
N ALA A 670 22.80 -17.91 2.37
CA ALA A 670 24.15 -17.42 2.68
C ALA A 670 24.73 -16.47 1.60
N VAL A 671 24.13 -16.45 0.41
CA VAL A 671 24.54 -15.65 -0.74
C VAL A 671 23.28 -14.98 -1.30
N THR A 672 23.20 -13.66 -1.20
CA THR A 672 22.01 -12.88 -1.57
C THR A 672 22.35 -11.61 -2.34
N CYS A 673 23.46 -11.59 -3.08
CA CYS A 673 23.94 -10.40 -3.80
C CYS A 673 23.06 -9.95 -5.00
N GLU A 674 21.99 -10.68 -5.31
CA GLU A 674 20.92 -10.25 -6.21
C GLU A 674 20.02 -9.15 -5.61
N VAL A 675 19.89 -9.09 -4.28
CA VAL A 675 19.03 -8.11 -3.61
C VAL A 675 19.72 -6.75 -3.49
N ARG A 676 18.93 -5.68 -3.38
CA ARG A 676 19.42 -4.30 -3.49
C ARG A 676 18.78 -3.40 -2.43
N ILE A 677 19.61 -2.73 -1.63
CA ILE A 677 19.15 -1.66 -0.74
C ILE A 677 18.49 -0.52 -1.55
N ALA A 678 18.96 -0.29 -2.78
CA ALA A 678 18.39 0.70 -3.71
C ALA A 678 16.90 0.49 -4.07
N ASP A 679 16.33 -0.69 -3.77
CA ASP A 679 14.91 -1.00 -3.97
C ASP A 679 14.07 -0.82 -2.70
N VAL A 680 14.71 -0.65 -1.53
CA VAL A 680 14.05 -0.58 -0.22
C VAL A 680 14.47 0.64 0.60
N ILE A 681 14.93 1.71 -0.05
CA ILE A 681 15.22 2.98 0.63
C ILE A 681 13.93 3.50 1.29
N ASP A 682 14.03 3.81 2.57
CA ASP A 682 13.00 4.50 3.35
C ASP A 682 13.29 6.00 3.36
N ALA A 683 12.65 6.73 2.45
CA ALA A 683 12.78 8.19 2.40
C ALA A 683 11.97 8.92 3.48
N THR A 684 11.22 8.18 4.32
CA THR A 684 10.40 8.69 5.41
C THR A 684 11.03 8.51 6.79
N ASP A 685 12.16 7.80 6.86
CA ASP A 685 12.91 7.57 8.10
C ASP A 685 13.39 8.89 8.72
N ILE A 686 12.80 9.23 9.88
CA ILE A 686 13.08 10.45 10.63
C ILE A 686 14.55 10.57 11.06
N ASP A 687 15.30 9.47 11.12
CA ASP A 687 16.71 9.51 11.46
C ASP A 687 17.53 10.23 10.39
N LEU A 688 17.08 10.29 9.13
CA LEU A 688 17.69 11.18 8.12
C LEU A 688 17.69 12.64 8.58
N TYR A 689 16.56 13.12 9.11
CA TYR A 689 16.45 14.49 9.63
C TYR A 689 17.23 14.70 10.93
N ARG A 690 17.22 13.71 11.83
CA ARG A 690 18.00 13.78 13.08
C ARG A 690 19.51 13.80 12.81
N GLN A 691 19.98 13.02 11.84
CA GLN A 691 21.38 12.97 11.43
C GLN A 691 21.83 14.22 10.68
N LEU A 692 20.95 14.86 9.90
CA LEU A 692 21.19 16.23 9.40
C LEU A 692 21.46 17.21 10.56
N GLY A 693 20.73 17.09 11.66
CA GLY A 693 20.98 17.85 12.91
C GLY A 693 22.30 17.51 13.62
N GLY A 694 22.95 16.40 13.23
CA GLY A 694 24.30 16.00 13.63
C GLY A 694 25.38 16.36 12.60
N GLY A 695 25.02 16.95 11.46
CA GLY A 695 25.94 17.35 10.39
C GLY A 695 26.24 16.27 9.35
N VAL A 696 25.53 15.12 9.41
CA VAL A 696 25.63 14.06 8.40
C VAL A 696 24.88 14.48 7.15
N THR A 697 25.52 14.32 5.99
CA THR A 697 24.98 14.75 4.68
C THR A 697 24.81 13.60 3.71
N ALA A 698 25.59 12.54 3.87
CA ALA A 698 25.52 11.35 3.04
C ALA A 698 25.84 10.09 3.84
N ALA A 699 25.29 8.97 3.41
CA ALA A 699 25.63 7.67 3.96
C ALA A 699 25.69 6.58 2.88
N ASN A 700 26.55 5.59 3.08
CA ASN A 700 26.49 4.32 2.40
C ASN A 700 25.61 3.38 3.24
N ILE A 701 24.42 3.07 2.73
CA ILE A 701 23.45 2.19 3.37
C ILE A 701 23.55 0.79 2.76
N LEU A 702 23.64 -0.23 3.62
CA LEU A 702 23.99 -1.59 3.20
C LEU A 702 23.37 -2.66 4.10
N HIS A 703 23.46 -3.92 3.67
CA HIS A 703 23.18 -5.08 4.53
C HIS A 703 24.01 -5.09 5.81
N GLY A 704 23.49 -5.75 6.83
CA GLY A 704 24.21 -6.13 8.05
C GLY A 704 25.15 -7.32 7.80
N SER A 705 25.40 -8.11 8.85
CA SER A 705 26.39 -9.19 8.86
C SER A 705 25.83 -10.61 8.79
N ALA A 706 24.58 -10.78 8.36
CA ALA A 706 23.92 -12.08 8.35
C ALA A 706 24.43 -13.07 7.27
N ASN A 707 25.08 -12.57 6.21
CA ASN A 707 25.42 -13.36 5.02
C ASN A 707 26.93 -13.28 4.72
N PRO A 708 27.62 -14.41 4.43
CA PRO A 708 28.94 -14.37 3.82
C PRO A 708 29.03 -13.43 2.61
N ILE A 709 28.04 -13.50 1.71
CA ILE A 709 27.86 -12.58 0.60
C ILE A 709 26.45 -12.00 0.70
N GLY A 710 26.32 -10.78 1.20
CA GLY A 710 25.06 -10.06 1.34
C GLY A 710 24.65 -9.32 0.07
N GLY A 711 23.73 -8.38 0.23
CA GLY A 711 23.12 -7.61 -0.85
C GLY A 711 23.93 -6.38 -1.28
N GLN A 712 23.45 -5.76 -2.36
CA GLN A 712 24.03 -4.57 -2.95
C GLN A 712 23.69 -3.33 -2.10
N ASN A 713 24.69 -2.51 -1.80
CA ASN A 713 24.53 -1.26 -1.05
C ASN A 713 24.07 -0.10 -1.94
N GLN A 714 23.74 1.02 -1.32
CA GLN A 714 23.42 2.27 -1.99
C GLN A 714 24.01 3.45 -1.21
N VAL A 715 24.69 4.36 -1.90
CA VAL A 715 25.08 5.65 -1.31
C VAL A 715 23.96 6.66 -1.53
N ILE A 716 23.55 7.36 -0.48
CA ILE A 716 22.50 8.38 -0.49
C ILE A 716 23.00 9.71 0.07
N LYS A 717 22.46 10.82 -0.41
CA LYS A 717 22.50 12.12 0.26
C LYS A 717 21.18 12.35 0.99
N PHE A 718 21.23 12.97 2.18
CA PHE A 718 20.06 13.17 3.04
C PHE A 718 19.19 14.35 2.58
N ARG A 719 18.71 14.27 1.34
CA ARG A 719 17.81 15.26 0.73
C ARG A 719 16.39 15.13 1.32
N TRP A 720 16.26 15.32 2.64
CA TRP A 720 15.02 15.17 3.41
C TRP A 720 13.85 15.88 2.74
N GLY A 721 12.73 15.16 2.57
CA GLY A 721 11.57 15.60 1.80
C GLY A 721 11.58 15.20 0.32
N GLY A 722 12.63 14.53 -0.16
CA GLY A 722 12.66 13.88 -1.48
C GLY A 722 12.18 12.43 -1.45
N LEU A 723 11.76 11.92 -2.60
CA LEU A 723 11.39 10.52 -2.81
C LEU A 723 12.63 9.59 -2.82
N PRO A 724 12.47 8.26 -2.65
CA PRO A 724 13.59 7.32 -2.58
C PRO A 724 14.65 7.44 -3.68
N GLU A 725 14.24 7.64 -4.93
CA GLU A 725 15.19 7.79 -6.06
C GLU A 725 15.95 9.13 -6.01
N GLU A 726 15.36 10.17 -5.44
CA GLU A 726 15.98 11.50 -5.31
C GLU A 726 17.07 11.52 -4.22
N LEU A 727 17.03 10.60 -3.25
CA LEU A 727 18.07 10.49 -2.22
C LEU A 727 19.37 9.89 -2.77
N LYS A 728 19.35 9.18 -3.90
CA LYS A 728 20.53 8.45 -4.39
C LYS A 728 21.65 9.40 -4.82
N LEU A 729 22.88 9.03 -4.48
CA LEU A 729 24.09 9.58 -5.08
C LEU A 729 24.50 8.68 -6.24
N THR A 730 23.97 8.96 -7.42
CA THR A 730 24.09 8.09 -8.61
C THR A 730 25.52 7.94 -9.13
N GLU A 731 26.41 8.87 -8.81
CA GLU A 731 27.82 8.84 -9.17
C GLU A 731 28.67 7.93 -8.28
N ALA A 732 28.13 7.46 -7.16
CA ALA A 732 28.83 6.51 -6.31
C ALA A 732 29.03 5.18 -7.04
N ALA A 733 30.22 4.59 -6.86
CA ALA A 733 30.48 3.26 -7.38
C ALA A 733 29.52 2.24 -6.72
N PRO A 734 28.92 1.31 -7.49
CA PRO A 734 28.07 0.29 -6.91
C PRO A 734 28.90 -0.63 -6.03
N GLY A 735 28.33 -1.11 -4.92
CA GLY A 735 29.00 -2.02 -4.01
C GLY A 735 28.12 -3.18 -3.56
N VAL A 736 28.67 -3.98 -2.65
CA VAL A 736 28.05 -5.16 -2.06
C VAL A 736 28.65 -5.40 -0.67
N LYS A 737 27.81 -5.85 0.26
CA LYS A 737 28.25 -6.24 1.59
C LYS A 737 28.71 -7.71 1.61
N PHE A 738 29.85 -7.96 2.22
CA PHE A 738 30.30 -9.27 2.68
C PHE A 738 30.39 -9.29 4.20
N ALA A 739 30.35 -10.46 4.81
CA ALA A 739 30.63 -10.60 6.24
C ALA A 739 31.42 -11.87 6.54
N LEU A 740 32.26 -11.77 7.58
CA LEU A 740 33.06 -12.85 8.14
C LEU A 740 32.63 -13.11 9.59
N GLY A 741 33.42 -13.88 10.35
CA GLY A 741 33.23 -13.97 11.79
C GLY A 741 32.09 -14.85 12.28
N GLU A 742 31.62 -14.51 13.48
CA GLU A 742 30.64 -15.26 14.28
C GLU A 742 29.23 -15.14 13.72
N ASN A 743 28.91 -13.98 13.17
CA ASN A 743 27.58 -13.63 12.67
C ASN A 743 27.15 -14.52 11.49
N VAL A 744 28.02 -14.69 10.49
CA VAL A 744 27.68 -15.47 9.29
C VAL A 744 27.59 -16.96 9.52
N LYS A 745 28.32 -17.49 10.52
CA LYS A 745 28.19 -18.89 10.97
C LYS A 745 27.09 -19.08 12.00
N GLN A 746 26.37 -18.01 12.36
CA GLN A 746 25.22 -17.99 13.26
C GLN A 746 25.51 -18.58 14.65
N SER A 747 26.74 -18.40 15.16
CA SER A 747 27.12 -18.93 16.49
C SER A 747 26.53 -18.15 17.66
N ASN A 748 25.98 -16.98 17.40
CA ASN A 748 25.25 -16.15 18.36
C ASN A 748 23.76 -16.54 18.49
N ARG A 749 23.25 -17.50 17.70
CA ARG A 749 21.85 -17.95 17.79
C ARG A 749 21.71 -19.14 18.76
N GLY A 750 20.68 -19.09 19.60
CA GLY A 750 20.41 -20.13 20.63
C GLY A 750 20.01 -21.50 20.08
N HIS A 751 19.64 -21.60 18.80
CA HIS A 751 19.35 -22.86 18.11
C HIS A 751 20.41 -23.15 17.02
N ARG A 752 20.77 -24.42 16.84
CA ARG A 752 21.68 -24.82 15.75
C ARG A 752 20.96 -24.67 14.42
N SER A 753 21.29 -23.60 13.69
CA SER A 753 20.91 -23.45 12.28
C SER A 753 21.39 -24.64 11.45
N THR A 754 20.69 -24.99 10.37
CA THR A 754 21.14 -25.97 9.37
C THR A 754 21.75 -25.29 8.14
N ARG A 755 21.77 -23.95 8.10
CA ARG A 755 22.32 -23.16 7.00
C ARG A 755 23.84 -23.31 6.95
N TYR A 756 24.37 -23.76 5.83
CA TYR A 756 25.80 -23.71 5.54
C TYR A 756 26.21 -22.27 5.17
N PRO A 757 27.35 -21.73 5.67
CA PRO A 757 28.39 -22.39 6.47
C PRO A 757 28.22 -22.19 7.99
N GLN A 758 28.72 -23.15 8.78
CA GLN A 758 28.73 -23.08 10.26
C GLN A 758 30.14 -22.89 10.86
N THR A 759 31.14 -22.65 10.02
CA THR A 759 32.54 -22.49 10.42
C THR A 759 33.23 -21.42 9.59
N ARG A 760 34.30 -20.80 10.11
CA ARG A 760 35.12 -19.83 9.34
C ARG A 760 35.72 -20.45 8.07
N MET A 761 36.13 -21.72 8.12
CA MET A 761 36.58 -22.46 6.93
C MET A 761 35.48 -22.60 5.87
N GLY A 762 34.23 -22.85 6.31
CA GLY A 762 33.10 -22.93 5.39
C GLY A 762 32.77 -21.60 4.72
N VAL A 763 32.96 -20.47 5.42
CA VAL A 763 32.83 -19.12 4.86
C VAL A 763 33.84 -18.90 3.74
N GLU A 764 35.12 -19.18 4.00
CA GLU A 764 36.18 -19.09 2.99
C GLU A 764 35.85 -19.93 1.75
N GLN A 765 35.49 -21.21 1.97
CA GLN A 765 35.19 -22.13 0.89
C GLN A 765 33.95 -21.70 0.08
N LEU A 766 32.93 -21.14 0.75
CA LEU A 766 31.73 -20.63 0.07
C LEU A 766 32.07 -19.45 -0.85
N ILE A 767 32.87 -18.50 -0.40
CA ILE A 767 33.28 -17.35 -1.22
C ILE A 767 34.05 -17.83 -2.46
N ARG A 768 35.00 -18.75 -2.27
CA ARG A 768 35.80 -19.36 -3.34
C ARG A 768 34.93 -20.08 -4.37
N ASP A 769 33.94 -20.84 -3.91
CA ASP A 769 32.97 -21.54 -4.76
C ASP A 769 32.15 -20.56 -5.61
N ARG A 770 31.61 -19.50 -4.99
CA ARG A 770 30.76 -18.52 -5.68
C ARG A 770 31.52 -17.68 -6.71
N PHE A 771 32.78 -17.35 -6.46
CA PHE A 771 33.63 -16.72 -7.48
C PHE A 771 33.92 -17.65 -8.66
N ARG A 772 34.09 -18.97 -8.45
CA ARG A 772 34.20 -19.93 -9.56
C ARG A 772 32.91 -20.02 -10.36
N ALA A 773 31.76 -20.08 -9.69
CA ALA A 773 30.45 -20.09 -10.35
C ALA A 773 30.25 -18.85 -11.23
N ALA A 774 30.73 -17.67 -10.80
CA ALA A 774 30.68 -16.45 -11.61
C ALA A 774 31.61 -16.50 -12.84
N GLN A 775 32.79 -17.12 -12.75
CA GLN A 775 33.64 -17.36 -13.92
C GLN A 775 32.99 -18.31 -14.93
N GLU A 776 32.31 -19.35 -14.45
CA GLU A 776 31.54 -20.28 -15.27
C GLU A 776 30.35 -19.58 -15.95
N TYR A 777 29.65 -18.71 -15.21
CA TYR A 777 28.60 -17.84 -15.74
C TYR A 777 29.12 -16.94 -16.86
N ASP A 778 30.24 -16.23 -16.65
CA ASP A 778 30.86 -15.38 -17.68
C ASP A 778 31.24 -16.15 -18.95
N ALA A 779 31.68 -17.40 -18.80
CA ALA A 779 31.96 -18.29 -19.92
C ALA A 779 30.68 -18.72 -20.63
N ALA A 780 29.61 -19.05 -19.88
CA ALA A 780 28.32 -19.43 -20.42
C ALA A 780 27.64 -18.28 -21.20
N MET A 781 27.69 -17.05 -20.69
CA MET A 781 27.14 -15.85 -21.32
C MET A 781 27.75 -15.54 -22.70
N LYS A 782 28.95 -16.08 -23.01
CA LYS A 782 29.63 -15.91 -24.31
C LYS A 782 29.26 -16.96 -25.35
N LYS A 783 28.60 -18.05 -24.96
CA LYS A 783 28.20 -19.12 -25.89
C LYS A 783 27.07 -18.63 -26.80
N LYS A 784 27.16 -18.99 -28.09
CA LYS A 784 26.16 -18.64 -29.12
C LYS A 784 25.33 -19.83 -29.61
N ASP A 785 25.80 -21.04 -29.30
CA ASP A 785 25.17 -22.30 -29.70
C ASP A 785 24.48 -22.95 -28.51
N GLY A 786 23.37 -23.65 -28.77
CA GLY A 786 22.54 -24.29 -27.75
C GLY A 786 21.42 -23.38 -27.24
N LEU A 787 21.10 -23.50 -25.95
CA LEU A 787 20.12 -22.63 -25.29
C LEU A 787 20.69 -21.22 -25.13
N PRO A 788 19.85 -20.17 -25.24
CA PRO A 788 20.28 -18.83 -24.89
C PRO A 788 20.74 -18.81 -23.43
N PRO A 789 21.80 -18.06 -23.10
CA PRO A 789 22.26 -18.00 -21.72
C PRO A 789 21.19 -17.35 -20.84
N ARG A 790 20.91 -17.97 -19.68
CA ARG A 790 19.99 -17.43 -18.68
C ARG A 790 20.69 -16.33 -17.91
N ARG A 791 20.05 -15.16 -17.82
CA ARG A 791 20.53 -14.07 -16.96
C ARG A 791 20.17 -14.36 -15.51
N ASP A 792 21.17 -14.45 -14.65
CA ASP A 792 21.00 -14.70 -13.22
C ASP A 792 21.55 -13.51 -12.44
N LEU A 793 20.68 -12.83 -11.68
CA LEU A 793 21.04 -11.57 -11.00
C LEU A 793 22.09 -11.77 -9.91
N GLN A 794 22.13 -12.94 -9.26
CA GLN A 794 23.12 -13.26 -8.23
C GLN A 794 24.49 -13.47 -8.88
N LEU A 795 24.55 -14.28 -9.94
CA LEU A 795 25.80 -14.54 -10.67
C LEU A 795 26.30 -13.31 -11.43
N GLU A 796 25.40 -12.48 -11.95
CA GLU A 796 25.75 -11.20 -12.57
C GLU A 796 26.40 -10.25 -11.57
N ALA A 797 25.85 -10.13 -10.35
CA ALA A 797 26.46 -9.33 -9.30
C ALA A 797 27.86 -9.86 -8.91
N LEU A 798 28.05 -11.19 -8.83
CA LEU A 798 29.37 -11.79 -8.57
C LEU A 798 30.35 -11.56 -9.72
N SER A 799 29.89 -11.65 -10.97
CA SER A 799 30.70 -11.33 -12.16
C SER A 799 31.19 -9.87 -12.14
N GLU A 800 30.33 -8.92 -11.73
CA GLU A 800 30.74 -7.53 -11.55
C GLU A 800 31.83 -7.36 -10.48
N MET A 801 31.84 -8.20 -9.43
CA MET A 801 32.90 -8.20 -8.42
C MET A 801 34.23 -8.74 -8.99
N LEU A 802 34.19 -9.83 -9.77
CA LEU A 802 35.37 -10.35 -10.49
C LEU A 802 35.96 -9.32 -11.45
N GLY A 803 35.09 -8.52 -12.08
CA GLY A 803 35.48 -7.41 -12.94
C GLY A 803 35.90 -6.13 -12.20
N ASN A 804 35.93 -6.12 -10.86
CA ASN A 804 36.15 -4.94 -10.00
C ASN A 804 35.22 -3.75 -10.33
N LYS A 805 34.04 -4.02 -10.90
CA LYS A 805 32.99 -3.03 -11.20
C LYS A 805 32.11 -2.77 -9.97
N ARG A 806 32.00 -3.77 -9.09
CA ARG A 806 31.24 -3.70 -7.84
C ARG A 806 32.18 -3.78 -6.65
N LEU A 807 32.13 -2.78 -5.79
CA LEU A 807 32.99 -2.64 -4.63
C LEU A 807 32.59 -3.57 -3.49
N ILE A 808 33.54 -4.35 -2.99
CA ILE A 808 33.31 -5.21 -1.82
C ILE A 808 33.56 -4.41 -0.54
N HIS A 809 32.53 -4.33 0.31
CA HIS A 809 32.60 -3.83 1.68
C HIS A 809 32.43 -5.02 2.62
N CYS A 810 33.43 -5.37 3.43
CA CYS A 810 33.45 -6.63 4.15
C CYS A 810 33.49 -6.41 5.67
N HIS A 811 32.41 -6.80 6.36
CA HIS A 811 32.38 -6.90 7.83
C HIS A 811 33.40 -7.93 8.31
N SER A 812 34.27 -7.52 9.21
CA SER A 812 35.35 -8.32 9.77
C SER A 812 35.75 -7.78 11.14
N TYR A 813 36.11 -8.64 12.07
CA TYR A 813 36.67 -8.22 13.35
C TYR A 813 38.10 -8.73 13.53
N ARG A 814 38.34 -10.02 13.33
CA ARG A 814 39.57 -10.69 13.73
C ARG A 814 40.65 -10.72 12.66
N LEU A 815 41.91 -10.80 13.10
CA LEU A 815 43.07 -10.88 12.22
C LEU A 815 43.04 -12.09 11.26
N ASP A 816 42.59 -13.25 11.73
CA ASP A 816 42.68 -14.52 10.99
C ASP A 816 41.72 -14.56 9.80
N GLU A 817 40.53 -14.02 9.97
CA GLU A 817 39.55 -13.87 8.91
C GLU A 817 39.89 -12.75 7.93
N ILE A 818 40.45 -11.63 8.40
CA ILE A 818 40.94 -10.55 7.52
C ILE A 818 42.02 -11.12 6.59
N HIS A 819 43.01 -11.81 7.14
CA HIS A 819 44.09 -12.42 6.37
C HIS A 819 43.58 -13.44 5.34
N SER A 820 42.69 -14.36 5.75
CA SER A 820 42.09 -15.36 4.86
C SER A 820 41.30 -14.69 3.72
N PHE A 821 40.50 -13.67 4.02
CA PHE A 821 39.70 -12.97 3.02
C PHE A 821 40.55 -12.22 1.99
N LEU A 822 41.60 -11.52 2.43
CA LEU A 822 42.55 -10.85 1.51
C LEU A 822 43.27 -11.87 0.61
N LYS A 823 43.61 -13.04 1.14
CA LYS A 823 44.20 -14.13 0.36
C LYS A 823 43.24 -14.65 -0.71
N VAL A 824 42.01 -15.00 -0.34
CA VAL A 824 41.02 -15.53 -1.29
C VAL A 824 40.70 -14.52 -2.37
N THR A 825 40.43 -13.26 -2.02
CA THR A 825 40.15 -12.23 -3.03
C THR A 825 41.33 -12.00 -3.97
N GLY A 826 42.56 -12.04 -3.43
CA GLY A 826 43.80 -12.00 -4.22
C GLY A 826 43.93 -13.14 -5.24
N GLU A 827 43.53 -14.37 -4.91
CA GLU A 827 43.56 -15.52 -5.83
C GLU A 827 42.68 -15.30 -7.08
N PHE A 828 41.59 -14.54 -6.96
CA PHE A 828 40.66 -14.24 -8.05
C PHE A 828 40.94 -12.86 -8.69
N GLY A 829 41.98 -12.13 -8.26
CA GLY A 829 42.26 -10.78 -8.75
C GLY A 829 41.20 -9.74 -8.36
N VAL A 830 40.42 -10.03 -7.31
CA VAL A 830 39.40 -9.13 -6.78
C VAL A 830 40.05 -8.23 -5.74
N LYS A 831 39.80 -6.92 -5.83
CA LYS A 831 40.30 -5.94 -4.86
C LYS A 831 39.14 -5.42 -4.00
N PRO A 832 39.03 -5.84 -2.73
CA PRO A 832 38.06 -5.26 -1.81
C PRO A 832 38.23 -3.74 -1.68
N ALA A 833 37.12 -3.03 -1.48
CA ALA A 833 37.17 -1.59 -1.29
C ALA A 833 37.48 -1.24 0.17
N THR A 834 36.72 -1.82 1.10
CA THR A 834 36.82 -1.48 2.52
C THR A 834 36.54 -2.70 3.41
N LEU A 835 37.35 -2.88 4.46
CA LEU A 835 37.05 -3.75 5.60
C LEU A 835 36.30 -2.94 6.67
N GLN A 836 35.22 -3.48 7.21
CA GLN A 836 34.26 -2.81 8.08
C GLN A 836 34.33 -3.36 9.51
N HIS A 837 34.13 -2.47 10.49
CA HIS A 837 34.34 -2.63 11.94
C HIS A 837 35.80 -2.88 12.32
N ILE A 838 36.40 -3.92 11.74
CA ILE A 838 37.83 -4.19 11.66
C ILE A 838 38.59 -3.96 12.97
N LEU A 839 38.03 -4.48 14.07
CA LEU A 839 38.49 -4.17 15.42
C LEU A 839 39.90 -4.68 15.74
N GLU A 840 40.37 -5.74 15.08
CA GLU A 840 41.77 -6.20 15.12
C GLU A 840 42.61 -5.76 13.91
N GLY A 841 42.14 -4.79 13.13
CA GLY A 841 42.84 -4.30 11.93
C GLY A 841 44.25 -3.81 12.22
N TYR A 842 44.49 -3.21 13.39
CA TYR A 842 45.81 -2.80 13.87
C TYR A 842 46.84 -3.94 13.89
N LYS A 843 46.41 -5.20 14.06
CA LYS A 843 47.31 -6.37 14.08
C LYS A 843 47.82 -6.76 12.69
N VAL A 844 47.15 -6.30 11.62
CA VAL A 844 47.42 -6.67 10.21
C VAL A 844 47.40 -5.44 9.28
N ALA A 845 47.66 -4.26 9.83
CA ALA A 845 47.55 -2.98 9.13
C ALA A 845 48.50 -2.87 7.91
N ASP A 846 49.69 -3.46 8.02
CA ASP A 846 50.68 -3.53 6.95
C ASP A 846 50.19 -4.37 5.76
N GLU A 847 49.54 -5.50 6.03
CA GLU A 847 48.94 -6.35 5.00
C GLU A 847 47.78 -5.65 4.29
N ILE A 848 46.93 -4.96 5.05
CA ILE A 848 45.81 -4.17 4.52
C ILE A 848 46.33 -3.06 3.61
N ALA A 849 47.36 -2.32 4.06
CA ALA A 849 48.01 -1.27 3.28
C ALA A 849 48.62 -1.83 1.99
N LYS A 850 49.30 -2.98 2.07
CA LYS A 850 49.89 -3.68 0.92
C LYS A 850 48.84 -4.14 -0.10
N ALA A 851 47.67 -4.59 0.37
CA ALA A 851 46.53 -4.93 -0.49
C ALA A 851 45.85 -3.69 -1.08
N GLY A 852 46.09 -2.51 -0.49
CA GLY A 852 45.48 -1.24 -0.90
C GLY A 852 43.98 -1.21 -0.64
N VAL A 853 43.54 -1.85 0.45
CA VAL A 853 42.14 -1.91 0.92
C VAL A 853 41.94 -0.87 2.01
N GLY A 854 40.79 -0.21 2.05
CA GLY A 854 40.44 0.73 3.11
C GLY A 854 39.97 0.05 4.41
N ALA A 855 39.92 0.80 5.50
CA ALA A 855 39.41 0.35 6.79
C ALA A 855 38.35 1.32 7.32
N SER A 856 37.23 0.81 7.81
CA SER A 856 36.18 1.60 8.45
C SER A 856 35.89 1.00 9.82
N SER A 857 36.32 1.68 10.88
CA SER A 857 36.33 1.13 12.25
C SER A 857 35.30 1.80 13.14
N PHE A 858 34.91 1.12 14.21
CA PHE A 858 34.37 1.81 15.37
C PHE A 858 35.46 2.60 16.08
N ALA A 859 35.09 3.68 16.76
CA ALA A 859 36.03 4.43 17.59
C ALA A 859 36.29 3.71 18.93
N ASP A 860 35.25 3.22 19.59
CA ASP A 860 35.36 2.59 20.92
C ASP A 860 34.28 1.55 21.28
N TRP A 861 33.62 0.94 20.30
CA TRP A 861 32.59 -0.07 20.54
C TRP A 861 33.15 -1.50 20.44
N TRP A 862 33.21 -2.23 21.56
CA TRP A 862 33.81 -3.58 21.63
C TRP A 862 33.37 -4.42 22.83
N ALA A 863 33.93 -5.63 22.97
CA ALA A 863 33.71 -6.61 24.06
C ALA A 863 32.27 -7.12 24.25
N TYR A 864 31.39 -6.93 23.26
CA TYR A 864 30.06 -7.52 23.21
C TYR A 864 30.03 -8.92 22.56
N LYS A 865 31.11 -9.29 21.85
CA LYS A 865 31.35 -10.63 21.26
C LYS A 865 32.79 -11.07 21.53
N TRP A 866 33.05 -12.36 21.39
CA TRP A 866 34.41 -12.88 21.55
C TRP A 866 35.36 -12.36 20.46
N GLU A 867 34.90 -12.26 19.22
CA GLU A 867 35.68 -11.66 18.14
C GLU A 867 35.88 -10.15 18.24
N ALA A 868 35.12 -9.47 19.09
CA ALA A 868 35.26 -8.04 19.37
C ALA A 868 36.02 -7.77 20.68
N PHE A 869 36.62 -8.78 21.33
CA PHE A 869 37.18 -8.63 22.67
C PHE A 869 38.50 -7.82 22.72
N ASP A 870 39.37 -8.02 21.72
CA ASP A 870 40.73 -7.46 21.65
C ASP A 870 40.81 -6.08 20.97
N ALA A 871 39.68 -5.40 20.83
CA ALA A 871 39.63 -4.08 20.23
C ALA A 871 40.28 -3.03 21.14
N ILE A 872 40.85 -2.00 20.52
CA ILE A 872 41.49 -0.86 21.21
C ILE A 872 41.07 0.46 20.55
N PRO A 873 40.99 1.56 21.30
CA PRO A 873 40.58 2.85 20.73
C PRO A 873 41.64 3.43 19.77
N ASP A 874 42.89 2.97 19.86
CA ASP A 874 43.98 3.36 18.95
C ASP A 874 43.91 2.65 17.58
N ASN A 875 43.01 1.68 17.38
CA ASN A 875 42.96 0.84 16.18
C ASN A 875 42.97 1.64 14.88
N ALA A 876 42.04 2.60 14.75
CA ALA A 876 41.95 3.43 13.56
C ALA A 876 43.19 4.31 13.36
N THR A 877 43.82 4.77 14.45
CA THR A 877 45.03 5.59 14.39
C THR A 877 46.22 4.78 13.90
N ILE A 878 46.45 3.60 14.47
CA ILE A 878 47.54 2.71 14.06
C ILE A 878 47.42 2.32 12.58
N MET A 879 46.20 1.98 12.13
CA MET A 879 45.96 1.68 10.72
C MET A 879 46.26 2.87 9.81
N HIS A 880 45.82 4.08 10.20
CA HIS A 880 46.11 5.29 9.45
C HIS A 880 47.62 5.58 9.35
N GLU A 881 48.38 5.41 10.44
CA GLU A 881 49.83 5.58 10.45
C GLU A 881 50.56 4.60 9.52
N GLN A 882 50.00 3.39 9.33
CA GLN A 882 50.46 2.42 8.33
C GLN A 882 49.99 2.73 6.90
N ARG A 883 49.35 3.88 6.68
CA ARG A 883 48.83 4.36 5.39
C ARG A 883 47.65 3.54 4.86
N VAL A 884 46.90 2.88 5.75
CA VAL A 884 45.58 2.39 5.41
C VAL A 884 44.64 3.58 5.27
N LEU A 885 43.80 3.59 4.23
CA LEU A 885 42.75 4.60 4.08
C LEU A 885 41.66 4.32 5.12
N THR A 886 41.76 4.97 6.28
CA THR A 886 40.92 4.70 7.45
C THR A 886 39.79 5.71 7.62
N SER A 887 38.62 5.24 8.05
CA SER A 887 37.45 6.03 8.42
C SER A 887 36.81 5.53 9.72
N ILE A 888 35.92 6.33 10.30
CA ILE A 888 35.07 5.95 11.44
C ILE A 888 33.62 5.87 10.98
N ASN A 889 32.89 4.85 11.41
CA ASN A 889 31.48 4.63 11.08
C ASN A 889 30.60 4.56 12.34
N SER A 890 29.28 4.61 12.12
CA SER A 890 28.31 4.56 13.22
C SER A 890 27.73 3.18 13.45
N ASP A 891 27.39 2.45 12.38
CA ASP A 891 26.56 1.23 12.42
C ASP A 891 25.24 1.39 13.22
N SER A 892 24.81 2.64 13.44
CA SER A 892 23.68 2.98 14.31
C SER A 892 23.10 4.32 13.91
N ALA A 893 21.78 4.36 13.73
CA ALA A 893 21.07 5.57 13.38
C ALA A 893 21.17 6.66 14.47
N ASP A 894 21.32 6.25 15.74
CA ASP A 894 21.56 7.15 16.86
C ASP A 894 23.00 7.67 16.83
N LEU A 895 24.00 6.78 16.78
CA LEU A 895 25.40 7.17 16.82
C LEU A 895 25.81 8.01 15.60
N ALA A 896 25.18 7.80 14.43
CA ALA A 896 25.42 8.56 13.22
C ALA A 896 25.32 10.08 13.46
N ARG A 897 24.40 10.53 14.32
CA ARG A 897 24.25 11.96 14.66
C ARG A 897 25.40 12.54 15.51
N ARG A 898 26.37 11.69 15.91
CA ARG A 898 27.50 11.99 16.78
C ARG A 898 28.86 11.59 16.18
N LEU A 899 28.93 11.31 14.87
CA LEU A 899 30.19 10.94 14.21
C LEU A 899 31.31 11.99 14.39
N ASN A 900 30.99 13.26 14.60
CA ASN A 900 31.96 14.29 14.96
C ASN A 900 32.63 14.02 16.33
N THR A 901 31.87 13.48 17.29
CA THR A 901 32.39 13.04 18.59
C THR A 901 33.19 11.75 18.43
N GLU A 902 32.76 10.82 17.57
CA GLU A 902 33.52 9.60 17.28
C GLU A 902 34.90 9.91 16.67
N ALA A 903 34.95 10.86 15.73
CA ALA A 903 36.21 11.40 15.22
C ALA A 903 37.06 12.05 16.32
N ALA A 904 36.44 12.80 17.23
CA ALA A 904 37.15 13.46 18.33
C ALA A 904 37.91 12.48 19.22
N LYS A 905 37.40 11.26 19.41
CA LYS A 905 38.07 10.21 20.20
C LYS A 905 39.47 9.87 19.67
N MET A 906 39.70 9.98 18.36
CA MET A 906 41.04 9.72 17.78
C MET A 906 42.06 10.78 18.15
N THR A 907 41.63 12.01 18.44
CA THR A 907 42.51 13.04 19.03
C THR A 907 42.86 12.72 20.48
N LYS A 908 41.92 12.12 21.22
CA LYS A 908 42.06 11.83 22.65
C LYS A 908 42.92 10.60 22.94
N TYR A 909 42.70 9.51 22.20
CA TYR A 909 43.37 8.23 22.42
C TYR A 909 44.62 8.12 21.54
N GLY A 910 44.47 8.25 20.22
CA GLY A 910 45.56 8.10 19.26
C GLY A 910 46.44 9.33 19.03
N GLY A 911 46.12 10.48 19.62
CA GLY A 911 46.92 11.71 19.45
C GLY A 911 46.87 12.30 18.03
N MET A 912 45.88 11.93 17.20
CA MET A 912 45.68 12.53 15.89
C MET A 912 45.43 14.04 15.99
N SER A 913 45.91 14.79 14.99
CA SER A 913 45.55 16.21 14.89
C SER A 913 44.04 16.38 14.64
N PRO A 914 43.40 17.45 15.12
CA PRO A 914 41.99 17.72 14.85
C PRO A 914 41.61 17.72 13.36
N ASP A 915 42.45 18.28 12.49
CA ASP A 915 42.23 18.27 11.03
C ASP A 915 42.22 16.85 10.46
N GLU A 916 43.15 15.99 10.88
CA GLU A 916 43.19 14.59 10.43
C GLU A 916 42.03 13.77 11.00
N ALA A 917 41.70 13.97 12.27
CA ALA A 917 40.56 13.29 12.89
C ALA A 917 39.24 13.62 12.16
N LEU A 918 39.02 14.86 11.76
CA LEU A 918 37.83 15.26 11.00
C LEU A 918 37.76 14.57 9.62
N LYS A 919 38.90 14.29 8.97
CA LYS A 919 38.92 13.57 7.68
C LYS A 919 38.42 12.14 7.77
N LEU A 920 38.52 11.49 8.94
CA LEU A 920 38.00 10.13 9.18
C LEU A 920 36.48 10.02 8.99
N VAL A 921 35.76 11.13 9.07
CA VAL A 921 34.29 11.21 8.89
C VAL A 921 33.88 12.15 7.76
N THR A 922 34.84 12.62 6.95
CA THR A 922 34.59 13.51 5.78
C THR A 922 35.32 13.01 4.54
N LEU A 923 36.60 13.35 4.35
CA LEU A 923 37.34 13.05 3.12
C LEU A 923 37.60 11.55 2.92
N TYR A 924 38.04 10.83 3.96
CA TYR A 924 38.41 9.42 3.82
C TYR A 924 37.23 8.48 3.51
N PRO A 925 36.05 8.61 4.14
CA PRO A 925 34.88 7.85 3.68
C PRO A 925 34.46 8.23 2.25
N ALA A 926 34.61 9.49 1.82
CA ALA A 926 34.35 9.86 0.42
C ALA A 926 35.29 9.14 -0.56
N GLN A 927 36.57 9.01 -0.21
CA GLN A 927 37.56 8.28 -1.02
C GLN A 927 37.27 6.78 -1.06
N GLN A 928 36.89 6.17 0.07
CA GLN A 928 36.51 4.75 0.15
C GLN A 928 35.30 4.45 -0.75
N LEU A 929 34.34 5.37 -0.82
CA LEU A 929 33.14 5.27 -1.66
C LEU A 929 33.34 5.77 -3.11
N ARG A 930 34.54 6.29 -3.42
CA ARG A 930 34.91 6.87 -4.73
C ARG A 930 34.02 8.06 -5.15
N VAL A 931 33.63 8.87 -4.19
CA VAL A 931 32.82 10.10 -4.36
C VAL A 931 33.56 11.36 -3.91
N ASP A 932 34.86 11.25 -3.61
CA ASP A 932 35.71 12.36 -3.18
C ASP A 932 35.85 13.47 -4.24
N ALA A 933 35.60 13.17 -5.52
CA ALA A 933 35.50 14.20 -6.56
C ALA A 933 34.26 15.12 -6.39
N LYS A 934 33.29 14.73 -5.57
CA LYS A 934 32.02 15.43 -5.36
C LYS A 934 31.88 15.99 -3.95
N VAL A 935 32.31 15.24 -2.93
CA VAL A 935 32.05 15.54 -1.51
C VAL A 935 33.27 15.23 -0.62
N GLY A 936 33.17 15.51 0.68
CA GLY A 936 34.17 15.15 1.69
C GLY A 936 35.25 16.21 1.97
N SER A 937 35.31 17.29 1.19
CA SER A 937 36.16 18.47 1.44
C SER A 937 35.52 19.75 0.90
N LEU A 938 35.97 20.90 1.39
CA LEU A 938 35.57 22.22 0.89
C LEU A 938 36.56 22.71 -0.16
N GLU A 939 36.34 22.32 -1.41
CA GLU A 939 37.20 22.68 -2.55
C GLU A 939 36.36 23.16 -3.74
N PRO A 940 36.87 24.12 -4.54
CA PRO A 940 36.16 24.58 -5.74
C PRO A 940 35.73 23.44 -6.68
N GLY A 941 34.49 23.49 -7.16
CA GLY A 941 33.89 22.52 -8.09
C GLY A 941 33.13 21.37 -7.41
N LYS A 942 33.42 21.08 -6.12
CA LYS A 942 32.70 20.08 -5.32
C LYS A 942 31.28 20.55 -5.01
N ASP A 943 30.41 19.60 -4.71
CA ASP A 943 29.05 19.88 -4.28
C ASP A 943 29.08 20.63 -2.94
N ALA A 944 28.18 21.60 -2.77
CA ALA A 944 28.13 22.42 -1.58
C ALA A 944 27.44 21.69 -0.41
N ASP A 945 28.11 20.65 0.07
CA ASP A 945 27.73 19.84 1.21
C ASP A 945 28.58 20.25 2.42
N PHE A 946 28.02 21.09 3.30
CA PHE A 946 28.78 21.68 4.41
C PHE A 946 27.91 21.89 5.65
N VAL A 947 28.57 22.03 6.80
CA VAL A 947 27.93 22.19 8.11
C VAL A 947 28.46 23.45 8.77
N ILE A 948 27.56 24.26 9.32
CA ILE A 948 27.89 25.42 10.17
C ILE A 948 27.65 25.04 11.61
N TRP A 949 28.68 25.13 12.45
CA TRP A 949 28.68 24.76 13.86
C TRP A 949 28.79 25.99 14.75
N ASN A 950 28.16 25.95 15.92
CA ASN A 950 28.25 27.03 16.91
C ASN A 950 29.58 27.08 17.70
N GLY A 951 30.50 26.15 17.44
CA GLY A 951 31.76 25.99 18.15
C GLY A 951 32.65 24.94 17.47
N HIS A 952 33.74 24.56 18.14
CA HIS A 952 34.71 23.60 17.58
C HIS A 952 34.05 22.26 17.22
N PRO A 953 34.16 21.76 15.97
CA PRO A 953 33.35 20.63 15.49
C PRO A 953 33.59 19.32 16.26
N LEU A 954 34.80 19.10 16.78
CA LEU A 954 35.16 17.92 17.59
C LEU A 954 34.86 18.05 19.10
N SER A 955 34.05 19.03 19.53
CA SER A 955 33.66 19.20 20.95
C SER A 955 32.27 18.66 21.22
N ASN A 956 32.09 17.98 22.37
CA ASN A 956 30.79 17.43 22.79
C ASN A 956 29.75 18.51 23.17
N TYR A 957 30.19 19.74 23.42
CA TYR A 957 29.30 20.89 23.68
C TYR A 957 28.80 21.55 22.40
N THR A 958 29.45 21.28 21.27
CA THR A 958 29.11 21.89 19.98
C THR A 958 27.78 21.35 19.47
N ARG A 959 27.07 22.21 18.75
CA ARG A 959 25.79 21.92 18.10
C ARG A 959 25.85 22.45 16.67
N VAL A 960 25.18 21.74 15.77
CA VAL A 960 24.94 22.21 14.41
C VAL A 960 24.00 23.40 14.44
N ASN A 961 24.36 24.46 13.73
CA ASN A 961 23.46 25.56 13.41
C ASN A 961 22.74 25.28 12.10
N GLN A 962 23.48 24.87 11.05
CA GLN A 962 22.93 24.60 9.72
C GLN A 962 23.65 23.43 9.03
N THR A 963 22.90 22.64 8.26
CA THR A 963 23.44 21.59 7.37
C THR A 963 22.94 21.84 5.95
N TRP A 964 23.88 21.90 5.02
CA TRP A 964 23.65 22.19 3.61
C TRP A 964 24.02 20.98 2.76
N ILE A 965 23.22 20.69 1.75
CA ILE A 965 23.45 19.64 0.75
C ILE A 965 23.12 20.21 -0.61
N ASP A 966 24.01 20.03 -1.59
CA ASP A 966 23.88 20.56 -2.95
C ASP A 966 23.58 22.08 -2.95
N GLY A 967 24.11 22.81 -1.95
CA GLY A 967 23.86 24.24 -1.74
C GLY A 967 22.46 24.61 -1.26
N ARG A 968 21.65 23.65 -0.81
CA ARG A 968 20.33 23.84 -0.19
C ARG A 968 20.41 23.63 1.32
N LYS A 969 19.71 24.47 2.11
CA LYS A 969 19.68 24.39 3.58
C LYS A 969 18.69 23.32 4.06
N TYR A 970 19.15 22.09 4.26
CA TYR A 970 18.31 20.95 4.69
C TYR A 970 18.10 20.87 6.20
N PHE A 971 18.90 21.56 7.00
CA PHE A 971 18.66 21.73 8.43
C PHE A 971 19.07 23.13 8.87
N ASP A 972 18.27 23.72 9.75
CA ASP A 972 18.57 24.95 10.47
C ASP A 972 17.96 24.83 11.87
N ARG A 973 18.77 25.03 12.89
CA ARG A 973 18.35 24.84 14.28
C ARG A 973 17.30 25.85 14.72
N ALA A 974 17.33 27.08 14.21
CA ALA A 974 16.33 28.09 14.54
C ALA A 974 15.00 27.76 13.86
N ASP A 975 15.04 27.37 12.59
CA ASP A 975 13.84 26.94 11.84
C ASP A 975 13.20 25.71 12.50
N ASP A 976 14.02 24.74 12.95
CA ASP A 976 13.56 23.55 13.68
C ASP A 976 12.80 23.90 14.98
N MET A 977 13.38 24.80 15.80
CA MET A 977 12.75 25.24 17.05
C MET A 977 11.41 25.95 16.81
N GLU A 978 11.30 26.72 15.72
CA GLU A 978 10.04 27.38 15.36
C GLU A 978 9.02 26.38 14.82
N ALA A 979 9.44 25.45 13.95
CA ALA A 979 8.57 24.44 13.35
C ALA A 979 7.90 23.55 14.40
N ARG A 980 8.60 23.21 15.50
CA ARG A 980 8.03 22.46 16.64
C ARG A 980 6.78 23.10 17.23
N LYS A 981 6.68 24.44 17.25
CA LYS A 981 5.49 25.15 17.73
C LYS A 981 4.30 24.94 16.79
N SER A 982 4.54 24.99 15.48
CA SER A 982 3.52 24.70 14.48
C SER A 982 3.03 23.26 14.60
N PHE A 983 3.93 22.28 14.73
CA PHE A 983 3.57 20.87 14.89
C PHE A 983 2.73 20.62 16.14
N ALA A 984 3.09 21.24 17.27
CA ALA A 984 2.30 21.17 18.50
C ALA A 984 0.88 21.73 18.31
N ALA A 985 0.74 22.87 17.61
CA ALA A 985 -0.56 23.47 17.34
C ALA A 985 -1.42 22.62 16.39
N GLN A 986 -0.82 22.03 15.34
CA GLN A 986 -1.51 21.11 14.44
C GLN A 986 -2.00 19.87 15.18
N ARG A 987 -1.12 19.28 16.00
CA ARG A 987 -1.44 18.10 16.81
C ARG A 987 -2.60 18.40 17.76
N GLU A 988 -2.55 19.52 18.47
CA GLU A 988 -3.63 19.92 19.37
C GLU A 988 -4.97 20.06 18.64
N ALA A 989 -4.99 20.70 17.48
CA ALA A 989 -6.22 20.84 16.69
C ALA A 989 -6.81 19.48 16.25
N LEU A 990 -5.95 18.52 15.88
CA LEU A 990 -6.37 17.16 15.53
C LEU A 990 -6.89 16.38 16.75
N VAL A 991 -6.21 16.51 17.89
CA VAL A 991 -6.65 15.93 19.18
C VAL A 991 -8.03 16.46 19.56
N GLN A 992 -8.26 17.78 19.48
CA GLN A 992 -9.57 18.36 19.78
C GLN A 992 -10.67 17.87 18.84
N LYS A 993 -10.33 17.68 17.55
CA LYS A 993 -11.27 17.12 16.57
C LYS A 993 -11.59 15.66 16.87
N ALA A 994 -10.58 14.84 17.18
CA ALA A 994 -10.78 13.44 17.54
C ALA A 994 -11.59 13.29 18.84
N LEU A 995 -11.35 14.14 19.85
CA LEU A 995 -12.14 14.19 21.09
C LEU A 995 -13.62 14.47 20.80
N ALA A 996 -13.92 15.41 19.90
CA ALA A 996 -15.30 15.72 19.52
C ALA A 996 -16.00 14.54 18.85
N GLU A 997 -15.29 13.74 18.03
CA GLU A 997 -15.84 12.51 17.45
C GLU A 997 -15.99 11.39 18.49
N ARG A 998 -15.03 11.20 19.41
CA ARG A 998 -15.14 10.24 20.53
C ARG A 998 -16.35 10.50 21.41
N VAL A 999 -16.64 11.76 21.73
CA VAL A 999 -17.85 12.12 22.49
C VAL A 999 -19.13 11.68 21.77
N LYS A 1000 -19.19 11.80 20.44
CA LYS A 1000 -20.33 11.32 19.65
C LYS A 1000 -20.42 9.80 19.64
N GLU A 1001 -19.30 9.09 19.53
CA GLU A 1001 -19.26 7.63 19.54
C GLU A 1001 -19.71 7.05 20.88
N LEU A 1002 -19.20 7.60 22.00
CA LEU A 1002 -19.53 7.18 23.36
C LEU A 1002 -20.93 7.61 23.81
N GLY A 1003 -21.47 8.68 23.23
CA GLY A 1003 -22.81 9.20 23.54
C GLY A 1003 -23.97 8.45 22.89
N LYS A 1004 -23.71 7.50 21.98
CA LYS A 1004 -24.75 6.66 21.38
C LYS A 1004 -25.18 5.57 22.38
N PRO A 1005 -26.50 5.37 22.63
CA PRO A 1005 -26.95 4.25 23.44
C PRO A 1005 -26.43 2.94 22.84
N LYS A 1006 -25.78 2.10 23.64
CA LYS A 1006 -25.34 0.77 23.21
C LYS A 1006 -26.58 -0.03 22.80
N ASP A 1007 -26.70 -0.36 21.53
CA ASP A 1007 -27.65 -1.39 21.10
C ASP A 1007 -27.23 -2.71 21.76
N ASP A 1008 -28.20 -3.31 22.45
CA ASP A 1008 -28.05 -4.44 23.35
C ASP A 1008 -27.84 -5.75 22.55
N ASP A 1009 -26.69 -5.87 21.87
CA ASP A 1009 -26.24 -7.12 21.23
C ASP A 1009 -25.27 -7.93 22.11
N SER A 1010 -25.04 -7.51 23.36
CA SER A 1010 -24.28 -8.28 24.34
C SER A 1010 -25.17 -9.29 25.09
N LYS A 1011 -25.66 -10.31 24.37
CA LYS A 1011 -26.01 -11.61 24.97
C LYS A 1011 -25.15 -12.71 24.36
N LYS A 1012 -23.85 -12.63 24.64
CA LYS A 1012 -22.88 -13.74 24.68
C LYS A 1012 -21.54 -13.15 25.08
N ASP A 1013 -21.34 -13.01 26.39
CA ASP A 1013 -20.05 -13.16 27.09
C ASP A 1013 -20.20 -12.61 28.50
N THR A 1014 -20.98 -13.32 29.32
CA THR A 1014 -20.91 -13.21 30.77
C THR A 1014 -20.83 -14.61 31.35
N GLN A 1015 -19.68 -15.25 31.20
CA GLN A 1015 -19.23 -16.25 32.17
C GLN A 1015 -17.70 -16.39 32.09
N GLY A 1016 -17.00 -15.70 32.99
CA GLY A 1016 -15.59 -15.99 33.25
C GLY A 1016 -14.68 -14.78 33.31
N ASP A 1017 -14.91 -13.85 34.25
CA ASP A 1017 -13.78 -13.39 35.06
C ASP A 1017 -14.27 -12.73 36.35
N LYS A 1018 -14.17 -13.48 37.44
CA LYS A 1018 -14.16 -12.95 38.80
C LYS A 1018 -12.91 -13.57 39.42
N ASP A 1019 -11.82 -12.83 39.39
CA ASP A 1019 -10.84 -12.69 40.49
C ASP A 1019 -9.57 -12.02 39.98
N ALA A 1020 -9.53 -10.68 40.00
CA ALA A 1020 -8.28 -9.94 40.06
C ALA A 1020 -8.47 -8.67 40.90
N ALA A 1021 -7.99 -8.73 42.14
CA ALA A 1021 -7.95 -7.62 43.07
C ALA A 1021 -7.02 -6.50 42.56
N PRO A 1022 -7.28 -5.22 42.91
CA PRO A 1022 -6.43 -4.11 42.48
C PRO A 1022 -5.09 -4.13 43.22
N LYS A 1023 -3.98 -4.17 42.47
CA LYS A 1023 -2.63 -3.99 43.05
C LYS A 1023 -2.40 -2.51 43.40
N PRO A 1024 -1.78 -2.20 44.56
CA PRO A 1024 -1.51 -0.83 44.99
C PRO A 1024 -0.34 -0.19 44.20
N PRO A 1025 -0.24 1.15 44.19
CA PRO A 1025 0.82 1.86 43.47
C PRO A 1025 2.18 1.64 44.15
N GLY A 1026 3.11 1.01 43.43
CA GLY A 1026 4.48 0.79 43.85
C GLY A 1026 5.35 2.02 43.63
N SER A 1027 6.15 2.31 44.65
CA SER A 1027 7.07 3.43 44.88
C SER A 1027 8.04 3.79 43.75
N VAL A 1028 8.25 5.11 43.64
CA VAL A 1028 9.39 5.79 43.01
C VAL A 1028 10.70 5.44 43.74
N TYR A 1029 11.77 5.22 42.97
CA TYR A 1029 13.16 4.86 43.31
C TYR A 1029 13.46 3.38 43.57
N ASP A 1030 13.82 2.66 42.51
CA ASP A 1030 14.96 1.73 42.54
C ASP A 1030 15.62 1.66 41.16
N SER A 1031 16.95 1.60 41.18
CA SER A 1031 17.88 1.55 40.06
C SER A 1031 17.82 0.22 39.30
N GLY A 1032 17.31 0.25 38.08
CA GLY A 1032 17.42 -0.83 37.10
C GLY A 1032 17.23 -0.22 35.72
N GLY A 1033 18.29 -0.21 34.90
CA GLY A 1033 18.26 0.40 33.58
C GLY A 1033 17.35 -0.36 32.63
N ASP A 1034 16.30 0.29 32.16
CA ASP A 1034 15.48 -0.16 31.03
C ASP A 1034 16.34 -0.23 29.77
N ARG A 1035 16.71 -1.47 29.41
CA ARG A 1035 17.13 -1.86 28.07
C ARG A 1035 15.88 -2.22 27.29
N ASP A 1036 15.22 -1.24 26.66
CA ASP A 1036 14.18 -1.54 25.67
C ASP A 1036 14.07 -0.47 24.57
N THR A 1037 15.23 0.00 24.10
CA THR A 1037 15.39 0.68 22.80
C THR A 1037 16.44 -0.01 21.91
N CYS A 1038 16.74 -1.28 22.19
CA CYS A 1038 17.84 -2.02 21.58
C CYS A 1038 17.41 -3.32 20.86
N SER A 1039 16.14 -3.45 20.45
CA SER A 1039 15.65 -4.69 19.81
C SER A 1039 15.73 -4.70 18.27
N GLU A 1040 16.04 -3.56 17.61
CA GLU A 1040 16.42 -3.59 16.19
C GLU A 1040 17.92 -3.91 15.97
N HIS A 1041 18.74 -3.75 17.01
CA HIS A 1041 20.19 -3.98 16.91
C HIS A 1041 20.58 -5.47 16.86
N GLU A 1042 19.80 -6.38 17.47
CA GLU A 1042 20.06 -7.83 17.37
C GLU A 1042 19.68 -8.44 16.01
N HIS A 1043 18.99 -7.69 15.14
CA HIS A 1043 18.70 -8.11 13.76
C HIS A 1043 19.65 -7.51 12.71
N ALA A 1044 20.40 -6.47 13.08
CA ALA A 1044 21.46 -5.89 12.25
C ALA A 1044 22.82 -6.61 12.46
N GLU A 1045 23.10 -7.07 13.68
CA GLU A 1045 24.35 -7.74 14.05
C GLU A 1045 24.41 -9.26 13.80
#